data_AF-A0A8S2J3Z3-F1
#
_entry.id   AF-A0A8S2J3Z3-F1
#
_cell.length_a   1.000
_cell.length_b   1.000
_cell.length_c   1.000
_cell.angle_alpha   90.00
_cell.angle_beta   90.00
_cell.angle_gamma   90.00
#
_symmetry.space_group_name_H-M   'P 1'
#
loop_
_entity.id
_entity.type
_entity.pdbx_description
1 polymer ?
#
loop_
_entity_poly.entity_id
_entity_poly.type
_entity_poly.pdbx_seq_one_letter_code
_entity_poly.pdbx_strand_id
1 'polypeptide(L)'
;MLSIILLTIFFHENFAGKCPSHEYSTPFNSSSSILTKQLNSFWSIYGNCEEKLDTTDNCFGDNPAWAEWDSLKFSWNDRNSYRDHGKTTLFRFPIIGINGTEGEMSDGFLWSWIDSERWPDARGSHGHVASYHFDQLPRFTAAIYQYYVWTGDRIFLQSILPRAELVVNFLISNMNGSAGIPINTINDGISENSRPSTYMDQVKSGWKDAWIALTFYTALNNIAALESVVGNETNREFYQSLADKLNSAFDDIFWNETTGRYAGWVDRNGNQHDSGYVYINLEAIARGLGNRSKADRIFDWLSHPADPILIGPHNGSTDVYHNIVAPRTTTENVRQSDWDGWSDPDEGRRPYGGLVESGGTMMWLTYYDVMARLRFNYTDEAFNILNNMLERVDNDSNCLTFNYEKGRIRDDFGEDFVQIGSNFPFPESGIAAISFLHGFVGVTAQIDGLKICPQLPSSLDFIQAQVNYIGVTLTIRILEKGELQVSDKERTQHLENTFKEIASVVSGKCINPETKRPYTISIIEQAMRDIHFSINPNRNAKQQALDVIRQLKHSNNIPIQQAQMRVQLTIPAKDAKKFKEKMNKLSAAPNIENEEFLGSSMQLICSIDPGVFRELDDLLRSETRGQGQLELLSLMDVAEGDEALNDLNEEKTDD
;
A
#
# COMPACT_ATOMS: atom_id res chain seq x y z
N MET A 1 -28.11 2.52 -8.00
CA MET A 1 -28.30 2.28 -6.56
C MET A 1 -26.94 2.55 -5.93
N LEU A 2 -26.74 3.65 -5.20
CA LEU A 2 -25.43 3.98 -4.62
C LEU A 2 -25.19 3.01 -3.45
N SER A 3 -24.41 1.95 -3.67
CA SER A 3 -23.90 1.11 -2.59
C SER A 3 -22.98 1.96 -1.71
N ILE A 4 -23.35 2.13 -0.44
CA ILE A 4 -22.54 2.85 0.54
C ILE A 4 -21.39 1.92 0.94
N ILE A 5 -20.25 2.04 0.25
CA ILE A 5 -19.02 1.35 0.63
C ILE A 5 -18.51 1.97 1.93
N LEU A 6 -18.41 1.20 3.00
CA LEU A 6 -17.84 1.66 4.27
C LEU A 6 -16.32 1.42 4.27
N LEU A 7 -15.56 2.48 4.53
CA LEU A 7 -14.11 2.45 4.68
C LEU A 7 -13.75 2.41 6.17
N THR A 8 -13.03 1.37 6.60
CA THR A 8 -12.44 1.30 7.95
C THR A 8 -10.92 1.33 7.85
N ILE A 9 -10.28 2.29 8.53
CA ILE A 9 -8.83 2.42 8.62
C ILE A 9 -8.40 2.13 10.05
N PHE A 10 -7.53 1.14 10.23
CA PHE A 10 -6.91 0.86 11.52
C PHE A 10 -5.49 1.44 11.55
N PHE A 11 -5.18 2.20 12.61
CA PHE A 11 -3.85 2.71 12.89
C PHE A 11 -3.14 1.76 13.86
N HIS A 12 -1.95 1.28 13.50
CA HIS A 12 -1.07 0.61 14.43
C HIS A 12 -0.05 1.62 14.96
N GLU A 13 -0.10 1.93 16.26
CA GLU A 13 0.96 2.69 16.93
C GLU A 13 2.21 1.81 17.04
N ASN A 14 3.29 2.22 16.37
CA ASN A 14 4.60 1.58 16.48
C ASN A 14 5.18 1.83 17.88
N PHE A 15 4.95 0.90 18.81
CA PHE A 15 5.81 0.78 19.98
C PHE A 15 7.15 0.21 19.52
N ALA A 16 8.20 1.04 19.56
CA ALA A 16 9.57 0.61 19.36
C ALA A 16 9.96 -0.39 20.46
N GLY A 17 9.88 -1.68 20.16
CA GLY A 17 10.29 -2.73 21.09
C GLY A 17 9.78 -4.11 20.66
N LYS A 18 10.71 -4.93 20.17
CA LYS A 18 10.56 -6.34 19.74
C LYS A 18 9.87 -6.55 18.38
N CYS A 19 10.68 -6.87 17.36
CA CYS A 19 10.23 -7.58 16.18
C CYS A 19 9.41 -8.81 16.59
N PRO A 20 8.17 -8.96 16.12
CA PRO A 20 7.52 -10.26 16.11
C PRO A 20 8.22 -11.13 15.08
N SER A 21 8.68 -12.28 15.54
CA SER A 21 9.25 -13.37 14.75
C SER A 21 8.26 -13.89 13.68
N HIS A 22 8.67 -13.85 12.41
CA HIS A 22 8.33 -14.79 11.34
C HIS A 22 6.86 -15.28 11.24
N GLU A 23 5.89 -14.37 11.13
CA GLU A 23 4.68 -14.61 10.33
C GLU A 23 4.83 -13.78 9.06
N TYR A 24 5.03 -14.44 7.91
CA TYR A 24 5.33 -13.75 6.66
C TYR A 24 4.18 -12.81 6.22
N SER A 25 4.61 -11.68 5.66
CA SER A 25 3.81 -10.53 5.21
C SER A 25 2.78 -10.92 4.16
N THR A 26 1.53 -11.14 4.59
CA THR A 26 0.37 -11.29 3.70
C THR A 26 -0.37 -9.95 3.62
N PRO A 27 0.03 -9.03 2.70
CA PRO A 27 -0.54 -7.70 2.67
C PRO A 27 -2.02 -7.70 2.26
N PHE A 28 -2.52 -8.77 1.64
CA PHE A 28 -3.86 -8.81 1.05
C PHE A 28 -4.80 -9.74 1.83
N ASN A 29 -6.07 -9.35 1.95
CA ASN A 29 -7.10 -10.21 2.54
C ASN A 29 -8.46 -9.92 1.88
N SER A 30 -9.35 -10.89 1.88
CA SER A 30 -10.69 -10.81 1.30
C SER A 30 -11.64 -11.79 1.97
N SER A 31 -12.94 -11.67 1.69
CA SER A 31 -13.94 -12.64 2.13
C SER A 31 -13.79 -14.04 1.51
N SER A 32 -12.98 -14.20 0.46
CA SER A 32 -12.64 -15.49 -0.13
C SER A 32 -11.28 -15.97 0.38
N SER A 33 -11.28 -17.03 1.19
CA SER A 33 -10.03 -17.63 1.70
C SER A 33 -9.15 -18.19 0.58
N ILE A 34 -9.75 -18.67 -0.51
CA ILE A 34 -9.04 -19.17 -1.70
C ILE A 34 -8.31 -18.01 -2.39
N LEU A 35 -9.02 -16.92 -2.70
CA LEU A 35 -8.42 -15.74 -3.33
C LEU A 35 -7.30 -15.17 -2.45
N THR A 36 -7.56 -15.01 -1.15
CA THR A 36 -6.57 -14.51 -0.20
C THR A 36 -5.30 -15.36 -0.22
N LYS A 37 -5.43 -16.69 -0.24
CA LYS A 37 -4.28 -17.59 -0.34
C LYS A 37 -3.54 -17.40 -1.67
N GLN A 38 -4.24 -17.51 -2.79
CA GLN A 38 -3.64 -17.44 -4.13
C GLN A 38 -2.92 -16.11 -4.38
N LEU A 39 -3.55 -15.00 -4.01
CA LEU A 39 -2.99 -13.66 -4.20
C LEU A 39 -1.72 -13.45 -3.35
N ASN A 40 -1.71 -13.90 -2.10
CA ASN A 40 -0.52 -13.75 -1.26
C ASN A 40 0.58 -14.75 -1.63
N SER A 41 0.26 -15.96 -2.09
CA SER A 41 1.25 -16.89 -2.65
C SER A 41 1.89 -16.30 -3.92
N PHE A 42 1.09 -15.78 -4.84
CA PHE A 42 1.61 -15.07 -6.02
C PHE A 42 2.51 -13.89 -5.62
N TRP A 43 2.07 -13.06 -4.67
CA TRP A 43 2.85 -11.94 -4.14
C TRP A 43 4.16 -12.39 -3.51
N SER A 44 4.15 -13.50 -2.77
CA SER A 44 5.35 -14.05 -2.15
C SER A 44 6.38 -14.51 -3.19
N ILE A 45 5.93 -15.07 -4.31
CA ILE A 45 6.80 -15.59 -5.38
C ILE A 45 7.27 -14.46 -6.32
N TYR A 46 6.37 -13.65 -6.85
CA TYR A 46 6.66 -12.67 -7.91
C TYR A 46 6.80 -11.22 -7.39
N GLY A 47 6.15 -10.90 -6.27
CA GLY A 47 6.20 -9.58 -5.67
C GLY A 47 7.47 -9.39 -4.84
N ASN A 48 7.55 -10.09 -3.72
CA ASN A 48 8.66 -10.00 -2.77
C ASN A 48 9.73 -11.09 -2.98
N CYS A 49 9.47 -12.10 -3.82
CA CYS A 49 10.30 -13.32 -4.04
C CYS A 49 10.95 -13.88 -2.77
N GLU A 50 10.11 -14.09 -1.76
CA GLU A 50 10.47 -14.75 -0.51
C GLU A 50 10.48 -16.27 -0.67
N GLU A 51 9.55 -16.80 -1.47
CA GLU A 51 9.49 -18.21 -1.79
C GLU A 51 10.53 -18.55 -2.86
N LYS A 52 11.64 -19.13 -2.40
CA LYS A 52 12.71 -19.63 -3.27
C LYS A 52 12.26 -20.93 -3.95
N LEU A 53 11.51 -20.81 -5.04
CA LEU A 53 11.19 -21.92 -5.95
C LEU A 53 12.40 -22.33 -6.81
N ASP A 54 13.58 -22.37 -6.19
CA ASP A 54 14.82 -22.86 -6.81
C ASP A 54 15.34 -21.96 -7.97
N THR A 55 14.89 -20.70 -8.00
CA THR A 55 15.26 -19.60 -8.92
C THR A 55 16.18 -18.57 -8.25
N THR A 56 16.98 -17.84 -9.03
CA THR A 56 17.86 -16.76 -8.54
C THR A 56 17.07 -15.63 -7.85
N ASP A 57 17.68 -14.97 -6.83
CA ASP A 57 17.10 -13.89 -6.00
C ASP A 57 16.88 -12.57 -6.80
N ASN A 58 16.04 -12.57 -7.84
CA ASN A 58 15.85 -11.43 -8.76
C ASN A 58 14.60 -10.58 -8.44
N CYS A 59 14.46 -10.12 -7.19
CA CYS A 59 13.29 -9.32 -6.81
C CYS A 59 13.28 -7.89 -7.34
N PHE A 60 14.45 -7.40 -7.71
CA PHE A 60 14.65 -6.09 -8.29
C PHE A 60 15.19 -6.24 -9.70
N GLY A 61 14.85 -5.27 -10.54
CA GLY A 61 15.44 -5.16 -11.85
C GLY A 61 16.77 -4.40 -11.79
N ASP A 62 17.76 -4.88 -12.53
CA ASP A 62 19.06 -4.19 -12.69
C ASP A 62 19.07 -3.17 -13.85
N ASN A 63 17.90 -2.90 -14.45
CA ASN A 63 17.68 -2.03 -15.60
C ASN A 63 16.66 -0.93 -15.25
N PRO A 64 16.87 0.33 -15.66
CA PRO A 64 15.93 1.40 -15.35
C PRO A 64 14.54 1.26 -15.98
N ALA A 65 14.37 0.43 -17.03
CA ALA A 65 13.05 0.07 -17.55
C ALA A 65 12.19 -0.65 -16.49
N TRP A 66 12.80 -1.37 -15.55
CA TRP A 66 12.09 -2.02 -14.44
C TRP A 66 11.81 -1.08 -13.25
N ALA A 67 12.42 0.11 -13.21
CA ALA A 67 12.38 0.99 -12.03
C ALA A 67 10.95 1.38 -11.62
N GLU A 68 10.06 1.65 -12.58
CA GLU A 68 8.66 1.96 -12.28
C GLU A 68 7.96 0.77 -11.63
N TRP A 69 8.13 -0.44 -12.17
CA TRP A 69 7.51 -1.65 -11.65
C TRP A 69 8.05 -2.03 -10.27
N ASP A 70 9.36 -1.89 -10.05
CA ASP A 70 9.96 -2.05 -8.72
C ASP A 70 9.38 -1.05 -7.71
N SER A 71 9.20 0.20 -8.13
CA SER A 71 8.60 1.22 -7.26
C SER A 71 7.13 0.89 -6.91
N LEU A 72 6.36 0.35 -7.86
CA LEU A 72 4.98 -0.10 -7.61
C LEU A 72 4.92 -1.27 -6.62
N LYS A 73 5.91 -2.16 -6.62
CA LYS A 73 5.99 -3.27 -5.68
C LYS A 73 6.40 -2.83 -4.28
N PHE A 74 7.37 -1.94 -4.18
CA PHE A 74 8.11 -1.75 -2.93
C PHE A 74 7.82 -0.44 -2.20
N SER A 75 7.28 0.59 -2.87
CA SER A 75 7.09 1.91 -2.25
C SER A 75 6.10 1.91 -1.07
N TRP A 76 5.07 1.07 -1.13
CA TRP A 76 3.91 1.09 -0.23
C TRP A 76 3.99 0.12 0.94
N ASN A 77 4.94 -0.81 0.97
CA ASN A 77 5.00 -1.83 2.02
C ASN A 77 5.93 -1.40 3.17
N ASP A 78 5.90 -2.15 4.27
CA ASP A 78 6.66 -1.87 5.50
C ASP A 78 8.14 -2.29 5.44
N ARG A 79 8.61 -2.78 4.29
CA ARG A 79 10.00 -3.18 4.09
C ARG A 79 10.88 -2.00 3.72
N ASN A 80 11.31 -1.27 4.74
CA ASN A 80 12.23 -0.14 4.58
C ASN A 80 13.48 -0.49 3.76
N SER A 81 14.08 -1.68 3.96
CA SER A 81 15.26 -2.11 3.21
C SER A 81 15.01 -2.23 1.71
N TYR A 82 13.81 -2.66 1.28
CA TYR A 82 13.46 -2.79 -0.13
C TYR A 82 13.24 -1.40 -0.76
N ARG A 83 12.59 -0.48 -0.03
CA ARG A 83 12.46 0.92 -0.46
C ARG A 83 13.82 1.60 -0.58
N ASP A 84 14.67 1.43 0.42
CA ASP A 84 16.00 2.05 0.45
C ASP A 84 16.89 1.48 -0.65
N HIS A 85 16.79 0.18 -0.93
CA HIS A 85 17.44 -0.44 -2.08
C HIS A 85 17.01 0.22 -3.40
N GLY A 86 15.70 0.28 -3.66
CA GLY A 86 15.17 0.89 -4.89
C GLY A 86 15.56 2.37 -5.04
N LYS A 87 15.43 3.18 -3.97
CA LYS A 87 15.90 4.58 -3.96
C LYS A 87 17.39 4.68 -4.27
N THR A 88 18.23 3.81 -3.68
CA THR A 88 19.68 3.81 -3.88
C THR A 88 20.04 3.41 -5.31
N THR A 89 19.34 2.42 -5.87
CA THR A 89 19.54 1.97 -7.26
C THR A 89 19.29 3.10 -8.27
N LEU A 90 18.30 3.96 -8.06
CA LEU A 90 18.06 5.13 -8.91
C LEU A 90 19.26 6.11 -8.98
N PHE A 91 20.06 6.22 -7.91
CA PHE A 91 21.28 7.04 -7.93
C PHE A 91 22.44 6.39 -8.69
N ARG A 92 22.42 5.06 -8.87
CA ARG A 92 23.51 4.30 -9.50
C ARG A 92 23.48 4.35 -11.01
N PHE A 93 22.30 4.54 -11.62
CA PHE A 93 22.19 4.59 -13.08
C PHE A 93 22.92 5.82 -13.65
N PRO A 94 23.82 5.64 -14.64
CA PRO A 94 24.47 6.76 -15.31
C PRO A 94 23.46 7.60 -16.11
N ILE A 95 23.57 8.92 -15.98
CA ILE A 95 22.83 9.90 -16.80
C ILE A 95 23.88 10.72 -17.54
N ILE A 96 24.14 10.34 -18.78
CA ILE A 96 25.21 10.87 -19.65
C ILE A 96 24.58 11.16 -21.02
N GLY A 97 25.34 11.61 -22.01
CA GLY A 97 24.87 11.72 -23.39
C GLY A 97 24.87 10.40 -24.14
N ILE A 98 24.24 10.42 -25.31
CA ILE A 98 24.35 9.34 -26.30
C ILE A 98 25.79 9.29 -26.82
N ASN A 99 26.42 8.12 -26.72
CA ASN A 99 27.86 7.87 -26.87
C ASN A 99 28.73 8.70 -25.90
N GLY A 100 28.20 9.04 -24.73
CA GLY A 100 28.93 9.78 -23.70
C GLY A 100 30.01 8.94 -23.00
N THR A 101 31.02 9.61 -22.43
CA THR A 101 32.08 8.97 -21.64
C THR A 101 31.73 9.04 -20.15
N GLU A 102 31.97 7.95 -19.40
CA GLU A 102 31.83 7.95 -17.94
C GLU A 102 32.66 9.06 -17.27
N GLY A 103 32.07 9.81 -16.34
CA GLY A 103 32.78 10.78 -15.51
C GLY A 103 32.16 12.19 -15.46
N GLU A 104 31.27 12.54 -16.39
CA GLU A 104 30.56 13.82 -16.39
C GLU A 104 29.07 13.61 -16.72
N MET A 105 28.16 13.99 -15.81
CA MET A 105 26.74 14.05 -16.13
C MET A 105 26.52 15.12 -17.21
N SER A 106 26.17 14.71 -18.42
CA SER A 106 25.93 15.61 -19.55
C SER A 106 24.81 15.06 -20.43
N ASP A 107 24.12 15.92 -21.17
CA ASP A 107 23.07 15.63 -22.16
C ASP A 107 21.80 14.85 -21.73
N GLY A 108 21.76 14.12 -20.62
CA GLY A 108 20.50 13.66 -19.99
C GLY A 108 19.95 12.28 -20.42
N PHE A 109 20.67 11.51 -21.24
CA PHE A 109 20.29 10.14 -21.57
C PHE A 109 20.61 9.18 -20.40
N LEU A 110 19.59 8.45 -19.94
CA LEU A 110 19.74 7.43 -18.91
C LEU A 110 20.25 6.14 -19.54
N TRP A 111 21.38 5.61 -19.06
CA TRP A 111 21.94 4.35 -19.56
C TRP A 111 21.05 3.15 -19.21
N SER A 112 21.07 2.13 -20.07
CA SER A 112 20.23 0.94 -19.90
C SER A 112 20.68 0.03 -18.76
N TRP A 113 21.96 0.11 -18.38
CA TRP A 113 22.54 -0.62 -17.26
C TRP A 113 23.56 0.28 -16.56
N ILE A 114 23.98 -0.12 -15.37
CA ILE A 114 24.98 0.62 -14.59
C ILE A 114 26.32 0.72 -15.35
N ASP A 115 26.64 -0.28 -16.17
CA ASP A 115 27.89 -0.45 -16.90
C ASP A 115 27.70 -0.49 -18.42
N SER A 116 26.48 -0.30 -18.92
CA SER A 116 26.18 -0.31 -20.35
C SER A 116 25.13 0.72 -20.71
N GLU A 117 25.53 1.66 -21.57
CA GLU A 117 24.64 2.63 -22.19
C GLU A 117 23.46 1.96 -22.91
N ARG A 118 23.78 0.91 -23.66
CA ARG A 118 22.88 0.24 -24.59
C ARG A 118 22.38 -1.06 -24.00
N TRP A 119 21.23 -1.52 -24.45
CA TRP A 119 20.73 -2.83 -24.08
C TRP A 119 21.66 -3.90 -24.68
N PRO A 120 22.29 -4.75 -23.84
CA PRO A 120 23.23 -5.73 -24.28
C PRO A 120 22.47 -6.85 -24.95
N ASP A 121 23.11 -7.38 -25.96
CA ASP A 121 22.60 -8.53 -26.66
C ASP A 121 23.06 -9.80 -25.93
N ALA A 122 22.12 -10.56 -25.35
CA ALA A 122 22.42 -11.66 -24.44
C ALA A 122 23.26 -12.80 -25.08
N ARG A 123 23.39 -12.87 -26.43
CA ARG A 123 24.18 -13.90 -27.14
C ARG A 123 24.76 -13.51 -28.51
N GLY A 124 24.66 -12.28 -28.99
CA GLY A 124 24.73 -12.06 -30.45
C GLY A 124 23.37 -12.24 -31.15
N SER A 125 22.29 -12.36 -30.38
CA SER A 125 20.86 -12.40 -30.77
C SER A 125 20.35 -11.13 -31.49
N HIS A 126 21.09 -10.03 -31.40
CA HIS A 126 20.97 -8.76 -32.13
C HIS A 126 22.21 -8.49 -33.00
N GLY A 127 23.02 -9.52 -33.26
CA GLY A 127 24.20 -9.48 -34.12
C GLY A 127 25.35 -8.62 -33.65
N HIS A 128 25.55 -8.53 -32.33
CA HIS A 128 26.64 -7.73 -31.73
C HIS A 128 26.50 -6.21 -31.89
N VAL A 129 25.29 -5.70 -32.17
CA VAL A 129 25.01 -4.25 -32.25
C VAL A 129 23.96 -3.87 -31.21
N ALA A 130 24.42 -3.44 -30.04
CA ALA A 130 23.55 -3.04 -28.91
C ALA A 130 22.61 -1.87 -29.28
N SER A 131 21.41 -1.83 -28.68
CA SER A 131 20.32 -0.89 -28.98
C SER A 131 20.11 0.19 -27.93
N TYR A 132 19.54 1.33 -28.33
CA TYR A 132 19.15 2.42 -27.44
C TYR A 132 17.69 2.27 -27.02
N HIS A 133 17.44 2.06 -25.72
CA HIS A 133 16.10 1.95 -25.17
C HIS A 133 15.68 3.28 -24.56
N PHE A 134 14.48 3.75 -24.91
CA PHE A 134 14.00 5.08 -24.56
C PHE A 134 12.82 5.07 -23.59
N ASP A 135 12.16 3.92 -23.42
CA ASP A 135 11.08 3.70 -22.45
C ASP A 135 11.57 3.75 -20.99
N GLN A 136 12.86 3.49 -20.76
CA GLN A 136 13.48 3.59 -19.44
C GLN A 136 13.55 5.03 -18.90
N LEU A 137 13.66 6.03 -19.77
CA LEU A 137 13.77 7.44 -19.37
C LEU A 137 12.52 7.91 -18.60
N PRO A 138 11.29 7.77 -19.12
CA PRO A 138 10.11 8.19 -18.38
C PRO A 138 9.81 7.30 -17.15
N ARG A 139 10.14 6.00 -17.21
CA ARG A 139 9.94 5.07 -16.08
C ARG A 139 10.83 5.41 -14.87
N PHE A 140 12.03 5.94 -15.10
CA PHE A 140 12.89 6.47 -14.05
C PHE A 140 12.21 7.58 -13.24
N THR A 141 11.60 8.56 -13.92
CA THR A 141 10.86 9.64 -13.25
C THR A 141 9.62 9.12 -12.53
N ALA A 142 8.93 8.13 -13.10
CA ALA A 142 7.79 7.49 -12.44
C ALA A 142 8.19 6.79 -11.13
N ALA A 143 9.33 6.10 -11.11
CA ALA A 143 9.85 5.45 -9.90
C ALA A 143 10.15 6.47 -8.79
N ILE A 144 10.79 7.58 -9.12
CA ILE A 144 11.10 8.66 -8.18
C ILE A 144 9.82 9.20 -7.55
N TYR A 145 8.81 9.48 -8.37
CA TYR A 145 7.51 9.94 -7.89
C TYR A 145 6.91 8.96 -6.89
N GLN A 146 6.85 7.67 -7.23
CA GLN A 146 6.24 6.65 -6.37
C GLN A 146 6.96 6.53 -5.01
N TYR A 147 8.30 6.46 -5.01
CA TYR A 147 9.04 6.44 -3.76
C TYR A 147 8.81 7.70 -2.93
N TYR A 148 8.73 8.86 -3.55
CA TYR A 148 8.46 10.10 -2.84
C TYR A 148 7.06 10.12 -2.22
N VAL A 149 6.00 9.89 -3.00
CA VAL A 149 4.62 10.06 -2.50
C VAL A 149 4.27 9.08 -1.38
N TRP A 150 4.84 7.87 -1.38
CA TRP A 150 4.61 6.90 -0.31
C TRP A 150 5.43 7.17 0.96
N THR A 151 6.61 7.79 0.83
CA THR A 151 7.53 7.97 1.98
C THR A 151 7.53 9.38 2.55
N GLY A 152 7.15 10.39 1.76
CA GLY A 152 7.30 11.81 2.12
C GLY A 152 8.76 12.26 2.26
N ASP A 153 9.72 11.47 1.77
CA ASP A 153 11.15 11.67 1.97
C ASP A 153 11.68 12.87 1.16
N ARG A 154 11.71 14.03 1.81
CA ARG A 154 12.17 15.29 1.19
C ARG A 154 13.67 15.31 0.93
N ILE A 155 14.47 14.56 1.69
CA ILE A 155 15.92 14.50 1.48
C ILE A 155 16.22 13.73 0.20
N PHE A 156 15.57 12.58 0.02
CA PHE A 156 15.60 11.83 -1.22
C PHE A 156 15.18 12.71 -2.40
N LEU A 157 14.02 13.38 -2.29
CA LEU A 157 13.50 14.22 -3.37
C LEU A 157 14.47 15.34 -3.76
N GLN A 158 14.98 16.11 -2.80
CA GLN A 158 15.93 17.20 -3.06
C GLN A 158 17.21 16.72 -3.76
N SER A 159 17.63 15.50 -3.47
CA SER A 159 18.86 14.91 -4.01
C SER A 159 18.68 14.31 -5.41
N ILE A 160 17.49 13.74 -5.69
CA ILE A 160 17.22 13.01 -6.94
C ILE A 160 16.50 13.86 -8.00
N LEU A 161 15.72 14.87 -7.61
CA LEU A 161 14.90 15.65 -8.56
C LEU A 161 15.71 16.28 -9.71
N PRO A 162 16.90 16.88 -9.48
CA PRO A 162 17.71 17.42 -10.58
C PRO A 162 18.10 16.35 -11.63
N ARG A 163 18.22 15.09 -11.20
CA ARG A 163 18.49 13.96 -12.10
C ARG A 163 17.27 13.62 -12.95
N ALA A 164 16.07 13.64 -12.37
CA ALA A 164 14.81 13.46 -13.10
C ALA A 164 14.58 14.58 -14.13
N GLU A 165 14.87 15.83 -13.76
CA GLU A 165 14.81 16.99 -14.66
C GLU A 165 15.73 16.82 -15.87
N LEU A 166 16.97 16.35 -15.67
CA LEU A 166 17.89 16.07 -16.78
C LEU A 166 17.34 15.01 -17.75
N VAL A 167 16.81 13.90 -17.21
CA VAL A 167 16.24 12.80 -18.00
C VAL A 167 15.00 13.25 -18.79
N VAL A 168 14.10 13.99 -18.16
CA VAL A 168 12.91 14.55 -18.82
C VAL A 168 13.32 15.58 -19.88
N ASN A 169 14.31 16.42 -19.60
CA ASN A 169 14.80 17.42 -20.54
C ASN A 169 15.43 16.80 -21.80
N PHE A 170 16.04 15.62 -21.70
CA PHE A 170 16.49 14.87 -22.88
C PHE A 170 15.31 14.49 -23.79
N LEU A 171 14.21 13.96 -23.23
CA LEU A 171 13.00 13.65 -24.00
C LEU A 171 12.42 14.92 -24.65
N ILE A 172 12.41 16.04 -23.93
CA ILE A 172 11.86 17.32 -24.40
C ILE A 172 12.70 17.94 -25.53
N SER A 173 14.02 17.95 -25.36
CA SER A 173 14.95 18.72 -26.19
C SER A 173 15.58 17.85 -27.28
N ASN A 174 16.16 16.72 -26.91
CA ASN A 174 16.92 15.86 -27.81
C ASN A 174 16.01 14.96 -28.66
N MET A 175 14.85 14.57 -28.11
CA MET A 175 13.84 13.80 -28.84
C MET A 175 12.66 14.66 -29.30
N ASN A 176 12.79 15.99 -29.34
CA ASN A 176 11.72 16.88 -29.80
C ASN A 176 10.38 16.73 -29.04
N GLY A 177 10.41 16.23 -27.79
CA GLY A 177 9.22 16.05 -26.96
C GLY A 177 8.50 17.36 -26.65
N SER A 178 9.17 18.52 -26.73
CA SER A 178 8.53 19.85 -26.65
C SER A 178 7.43 20.08 -27.71
N ALA A 179 7.47 19.34 -28.83
CA ALA A 179 6.43 19.34 -29.84
C ALA A 179 5.17 18.53 -29.44
N GLY A 180 5.22 17.80 -28.32
CA GLY A 180 4.12 17.00 -27.78
C GLY A 180 4.48 15.51 -27.69
N ILE A 181 4.99 14.93 -28.78
CA ILE A 181 5.36 13.50 -28.85
C ILE A 181 6.87 13.37 -29.10
N PRO A 182 7.60 12.62 -28.26
CA PRO A 182 9.01 12.30 -28.51
C PRO A 182 9.20 11.59 -29.86
N ILE A 183 10.26 11.95 -30.56
CA ILE A 183 10.67 11.39 -31.83
C ILE A 183 12.06 10.76 -31.66
N ASN A 184 12.14 9.46 -31.84
CA ASN A 184 13.38 8.73 -31.92
C ASN A 184 13.96 8.86 -33.33
N THR A 185 15.01 9.66 -33.50
CA THR A 185 15.67 9.83 -34.81
C THR A 185 16.71 8.76 -35.11
N ILE A 186 17.06 7.92 -34.15
CA ILE A 186 18.06 6.84 -34.27
C ILE A 186 17.39 5.56 -34.80
N ASN A 187 16.15 5.31 -34.41
CA ASN A 187 15.31 4.27 -34.99
C ASN A 187 14.13 4.92 -35.72
N ASP A 188 14.06 4.78 -37.04
CA ASP A 188 12.99 5.37 -37.87
C ASP A 188 11.76 4.46 -38.07
N GLY A 189 11.78 3.26 -37.48
CA GLY A 189 10.73 2.26 -37.55
C GLY A 189 10.72 1.40 -38.82
N ILE A 190 11.59 1.66 -39.80
CA ILE A 190 11.52 1.01 -41.13
C ILE A 190 12.88 0.56 -41.69
N SER A 191 13.95 1.28 -41.40
CA SER A 191 15.29 1.00 -41.94
C SER A 191 15.78 -0.38 -41.50
N GLU A 192 16.63 -1.00 -42.32
CA GLU A 192 17.24 -2.30 -42.04
C GLU A 192 18.12 -2.26 -40.78
N ASN A 193 18.72 -1.11 -40.50
CA ASN A 193 19.55 -0.89 -39.31
C ASN A 193 18.74 -0.47 -38.07
N SER A 194 17.43 -0.27 -38.19
CA SER A 194 16.58 0.12 -37.07
C SER A 194 16.53 -0.97 -36.01
N ARG A 195 16.55 -0.56 -34.75
CA ARG A 195 16.72 -1.43 -33.58
C ARG A 195 15.60 -1.27 -32.57
N PRO A 196 15.32 -2.30 -31.77
CA PRO A 196 14.39 -2.20 -30.66
C PRO A 196 14.70 -1.00 -29.77
N SER A 197 13.67 -0.28 -29.37
CA SER A 197 13.78 0.97 -28.60
C SER A 197 13.04 0.92 -27.27
N THR A 198 12.48 -0.23 -26.94
CA THR A 198 11.65 -0.45 -25.75
C THR A 198 11.93 -1.82 -25.14
N TYR A 199 11.36 -2.08 -23.95
CA TYR A 199 11.39 -3.40 -23.31
C TYR A 199 10.92 -4.56 -24.20
N MET A 200 10.14 -4.32 -25.27
CA MET A 200 9.87 -5.31 -26.32
C MET A 200 11.09 -5.42 -27.23
N ASP A 201 12.08 -6.14 -26.74
CA ASP A 201 13.47 -6.07 -27.18
C ASP A 201 13.75 -6.74 -28.53
N GLN A 202 12.73 -7.19 -29.26
CA GLN A 202 12.86 -7.79 -30.60
C GLN A 202 12.15 -7.00 -31.71
N VAL A 203 11.28 -6.07 -31.34
CA VAL A 203 10.46 -5.28 -32.27
C VAL A 203 11.11 -3.92 -32.45
N LYS A 204 11.38 -3.50 -33.70
CA LYS A 204 12.03 -2.21 -33.98
C LYS A 204 11.07 -1.02 -33.92
N SER A 205 10.22 -0.96 -32.90
CA SER A 205 9.28 0.14 -32.67
C SER A 205 10.04 1.47 -32.56
N GLY A 206 9.68 2.45 -33.39
CA GLY A 206 10.55 3.60 -33.66
C GLY A 206 9.84 4.85 -34.13
N TRP A 207 10.63 5.88 -34.40
CA TRP A 207 10.21 7.23 -34.76
C TRP A 207 9.24 7.83 -33.73
N LYS A 208 7.92 7.74 -33.95
CA LYS A 208 6.92 8.10 -32.94
C LYS A 208 6.38 6.83 -32.32
N ASP A 209 6.89 6.47 -31.16
CA ASP A 209 6.51 5.25 -30.44
C ASP A 209 5.42 5.54 -29.39
N ALA A 210 4.30 4.82 -29.43
CA ALA A 210 3.18 5.04 -28.53
C ALA A 210 3.50 4.67 -27.09
N TRP A 211 4.35 3.66 -26.87
CA TRP A 211 4.68 3.18 -25.53
C TRP A 211 5.64 4.14 -24.81
N ILE A 212 6.60 4.71 -25.55
CA ILE A 212 7.44 5.81 -25.04
C ILE A 212 6.59 7.06 -24.79
N ALA A 213 5.66 7.39 -25.69
CA ALA A 213 4.81 8.56 -25.53
C ALA A 213 3.87 8.48 -24.30
N LEU A 214 3.23 7.33 -24.06
CA LEU A 214 2.31 7.16 -22.93
C LEU A 214 3.04 7.12 -21.58
N THR A 215 4.26 6.57 -21.53
CA THR A 215 5.08 6.59 -20.33
C THR A 215 5.62 8.00 -20.09
N PHE A 216 6.01 8.73 -21.15
CA PHE A 216 6.39 10.14 -21.06
C PHE A 216 5.26 11.05 -20.57
N TYR A 217 4.01 10.81 -20.99
CA TYR A 217 2.84 11.49 -20.42
C TYR A 217 2.77 11.33 -18.90
N THR A 218 3.02 10.12 -18.40
CA THR A 218 3.05 9.86 -16.95
C THR A 218 4.22 10.60 -16.30
N ALA A 219 5.41 10.55 -16.91
CA ALA A 219 6.59 11.25 -16.40
C ALA A 219 6.38 12.77 -16.29
N LEU A 220 5.73 13.41 -17.27
CA LEU A 220 5.42 14.84 -17.25
C LEU A 220 4.46 15.22 -16.10
N ASN A 221 3.40 14.45 -15.89
CA ASN A 221 2.50 14.67 -14.76
C ASN A 221 3.20 14.45 -13.41
N ASN A 222 4.02 13.41 -13.32
CA ASN A 222 4.77 13.08 -12.11
C ASN A 222 5.80 14.16 -11.77
N ILE A 223 6.62 14.60 -12.73
CA ILE A 223 7.61 15.65 -12.49
C ILE A 223 6.95 17.00 -12.22
N ALA A 224 5.82 17.33 -12.86
CA ALA A 224 5.04 18.53 -12.50
C ALA A 224 4.61 18.48 -11.02
N ALA A 225 4.11 17.34 -10.56
CA ALA A 225 3.73 17.15 -9.16
C ALA A 225 4.93 17.28 -8.20
N LEU A 226 6.10 16.74 -8.56
CA LEU A 226 7.33 16.88 -7.77
C LEU A 226 7.84 18.33 -7.73
N GLU A 227 7.76 19.06 -8.83
CA GLU A 227 8.14 20.48 -8.91
C GLU A 227 7.24 21.34 -8.02
N SER A 228 5.95 21.01 -7.96
CA SER A 228 5.02 21.65 -7.01
C SER A 228 5.44 21.47 -5.55
N VAL A 229 6.02 20.31 -5.20
CA VAL A 229 6.45 20.00 -3.83
C VAL A 229 7.67 20.81 -3.41
N VAL A 230 8.57 21.14 -4.35
CA VAL A 230 9.74 21.98 -4.11
C VAL A 230 9.45 23.47 -4.33
N GLY A 231 8.22 23.83 -4.70
CA GLY A 231 7.76 25.21 -4.86
C GLY A 231 8.16 25.85 -6.20
N ASN A 232 8.50 25.05 -7.20
CA ASN A 232 8.89 25.53 -8.52
C ASN A 232 7.69 25.57 -9.48
N GLU A 233 6.86 26.59 -9.28
CA GLU A 233 5.60 26.74 -10.01
C GLU A 233 5.81 26.90 -11.54
N THR A 234 6.87 27.57 -11.95
CA THR A 234 7.22 27.74 -13.38
C THR A 234 7.44 26.39 -14.07
N ASN A 235 8.25 25.51 -13.47
CA ASN A 235 8.49 24.18 -14.05
C ASN A 235 7.24 23.30 -13.98
N ARG A 236 6.49 23.36 -12.86
CA ARG A 236 5.21 22.66 -12.73
C ARG A 236 4.26 23.02 -13.89
N GLU A 237 4.02 24.31 -14.11
CA GLU A 237 3.13 24.77 -15.19
C GLU A 237 3.64 24.36 -16.58
N PHE A 238 4.96 24.46 -16.79
CA PHE A 238 5.58 24.02 -18.04
C PHE A 238 5.33 22.53 -18.33
N TYR A 239 5.67 21.64 -17.40
CA TYR A 239 5.48 20.21 -17.57
C TYR A 239 4.01 19.82 -17.70
N GLN A 240 3.11 20.46 -16.93
CA GLN A 240 1.67 20.22 -17.05
C GLN A 240 1.15 20.63 -18.44
N SER A 241 1.56 21.80 -18.95
CA SER A 241 1.15 22.25 -20.28
C SER A 241 1.62 21.30 -21.38
N LEU A 242 2.81 20.68 -21.19
CA LEU A 242 3.34 19.72 -22.13
C LEU A 242 2.60 18.37 -22.04
N ALA A 243 2.21 17.94 -20.83
CA ALA A 243 1.38 16.75 -20.64
C ALA A 243 0.02 16.90 -21.33
N ASP A 244 -0.62 18.06 -21.22
CA ASP A 244 -1.91 18.36 -21.85
C ASP A 244 -1.79 18.35 -23.39
N LYS A 245 -0.69 18.93 -23.91
CA LYS A 245 -0.36 18.92 -25.34
C LYS A 245 -0.13 17.49 -25.85
N LEU A 246 0.62 16.68 -25.09
CA LEU A 246 0.87 15.28 -25.42
C LEU A 246 -0.44 14.48 -25.45
N ASN A 247 -1.27 14.61 -24.42
CA ASN A 247 -2.56 13.92 -24.34
C ASN A 247 -3.43 14.22 -25.58
N SER A 248 -3.49 15.48 -25.99
CA SER A 248 -4.22 15.89 -27.20
C SER A 248 -3.62 15.26 -28.46
N ALA A 249 -2.29 15.26 -28.60
CA ALA A 249 -1.60 14.72 -29.78
C ALA A 249 -1.60 13.19 -29.85
N PHE A 250 -1.73 12.49 -28.71
CA PHE A 250 -1.63 11.03 -28.63
C PHE A 250 -2.74 10.37 -29.46
N ASP A 251 -3.98 10.82 -29.26
CA ASP A 251 -5.13 10.32 -30.02
C ASP A 251 -4.99 10.63 -31.51
N ASP A 252 -4.58 11.85 -31.87
CA ASP A 252 -4.45 12.27 -33.27
C ASP A 252 -3.42 11.43 -34.06
N ILE A 253 -2.40 10.91 -33.37
CA ILE A 253 -1.28 10.19 -34.00
C ILE A 253 -1.50 8.68 -33.99
N PHE A 254 -1.93 8.13 -32.85
CA PHE A 254 -1.92 6.68 -32.64
C PHE A 254 -3.31 6.04 -32.77
N TRP A 255 -4.40 6.79 -32.57
CA TRP A 255 -5.73 6.20 -32.65
C TRP A 255 -6.08 5.86 -34.09
N ASN A 256 -6.54 4.63 -34.31
CA ASN A 256 -7.04 4.20 -35.60
C ASN A 256 -8.56 4.03 -35.54
N GLU A 257 -9.28 4.92 -36.23
CA GLU A 257 -10.75 4.89 -36.23
C GLU A 257 -11.34 3.64 -36.89
N THR A 258 -10.60 2.95 -37.75
CA THR A 258 -11.10 1.72 -38.41
C THR A 258 -10.95 0.52 -37.50
N THR A 259 -9.78 0.32 -36.89
CA THR A 259 -9.53 -0.82 -35.99
C THR A 259 -10.09 -0.58 -34.58
N GLY A 260 -10.35 0.67 -34.20
CA GLY A 260 -10.91 1.03 -32.89
C GLY A 260 -9.93 0.83 -31.73
N ARG A 261 -8.64 0.95 -32.02
CA ARG A 261 -7.54 0.80 -31.06
C ARG A 261 -6.37 1.70 -31.45
N TYR A 262 -5.41 1.85 -30.54
CA TYR A 262 -4.14 2.52 -30.78
C TYR A 262 -3.17 1.60 -31.53
N ALA A 263 -2.49 2.16 -32.54
CA ALA A 263 -1.33 1.56 -33.18
C ALA A 263 -0.11 1.59 -32.24
N GLY A 264 0.91 0.77 -32.53
CA GLY A 264 2.11 0.70 -31.71
C GLY A 264 3.08 1.85 -31.93
N TRP A 265 3.34 2.18 -33.19
CA TRP A 265 4.13 3.36 -33.57
C TRP A 265 3.72 3.90 -34.93
N VAL A 266 4.21 5.10 -35.23
CA VAL A 266 4.13 5.71 -36.56
C VAL A 266 5.55 5.89 -37.08
N ASP A 267 5.86 5.25 -38.20
CA ASP A 267 7.18 5.33 -38.83
C ASP A 267 7.50 6.74 -39.37
N ARG A 268 8.74 6.92 -39.83
CA ARG A 268 9.19 8.21 -40.39
C ARG A 268 8.42 8.65 -41.65
N ASN A 269 7.80 7.73 -42.37
CA ASN A 269 6.98 8.01 -43.55
C ASN A 269 5.52 8.34 -43.19
N GLY A 270 5.13 8.20 -41.92
CA GLY A 270 3.78 8.46 -41.43
C GLY A 270 2.86 7.23 -41.45
N ASN A 271 3.38 6.01 -41.66
CA ASN A 271 2.58 4.80 -41.62
C ASN A 271 2.42 4.30 -40.19
N GLN A 272 1.19 3.92 -39.82
CA GLN A 272 0.92 3.25 -38.56
C GLN A 272 1.28 1.76 -38.63
N HIS A 273 2.00 1.30 -37.62
CA HIS A 273 2.27 -0.12 -37.39
C HIS A 273 1.34 -0.63 -36.29
N ASP A 274 0.42 -1.50 -36.66
CA ASP A 274 -0.59 -2.06 -35.77
C ASP A 274 -0.68 -3.57 -36.03
N SER A 275 -0.25 -4.34 -35.04
CA SER A 275 -0.45 -5.80 -34.95
C SER A 275 -1.39 -6.15 -33.77
N GLY A 276 -2.21 -5.18 -33.33
CA GLY A 276 -3.10 -5.32 -32.20
C GLY A 276 -2.37 -5.34 -30.86
N TYR A 277 -1.50 -4.36 -30.61
CA TYR A 277 -0.67 -4.27 -29.41
C TYR A 277 -1.53 -4.01 -28.16
N VAL A 278 -1.91 -5.09 -27.47
CA VAL A 278 -2.76 -5.09 -26.27
C VAL A 278 -2.10 -4.31 -25.15
N TYR A 279 -0.79 -4.48 -24.96
CA TYR A 279 -0.03 -3.81 -23.91
C TYR A 279 -0.03 -2.29 -24.03
N ILE A 280 0.03 -1.75 -25.25
CA ILE A 280 -0.05 -0.30 -25.50
C ILE A 280 -1.45 0.22 -25.19
N ASN A 281 -2.48 -0.50 -25.65
CA ASN A 281 -3.86 -0.08 -25.50
C ASN A 281 -4.32 -0.09 -24.04
N LEU A 282 -4.07 -1.17 -23.31
CA LEU A 282 -4.42 -1.28 -21.90
C LEU A 282 -3.65 -0.27 -21.05
N GLU A 283 -2.34 -0.13 -21.27
CA GLU A 283 -1.52 0.79 -20.50
C GLU A 283 -1.87 2.26 -20.77
N ALA A 284 -2.18 2.63 -22.03
CA ALA A 284 -2.67 3.97 -22.36
C ALA A 284 -3.95 4.30 -21.58
N ILE A 285 -4.94 3.39 -21.60
CA ILE A 285 -6.19 3.58 -20.89
C ILE A 285 -5.97 3.66 -19.37
N ALA A 286 -5.14 2.78 -18.80
CA ALA A 286 -4.81 2.75 -17.38
C ALA A 286 -4.12 4.04 -16.90
N ARG A 287 -3.25 4.63 -17.73
CA ARG A 287 -2.53 5.89 -17.43
C ARG A 287 -3.37 7.15 -17.64
N GLY A 288 -4.62 7.02 -18.09
CA GLY A 288 -5.52 8.16 -18.22
C GLY A 288 -5.66 8.70 -19.64
N LEU A 289 -4.98 8.13 -20.63
CA LEU A 289 -5.18 8.46 -22.04
C LEU A 289 -6.49 7.84 -22.55
N GLY A 290 -6.98 8.36 -23.67
CA GLY A 290 -8.28 7.97 -24.22
C GLY A 290 -9.47 8.32 -23.32
N ASN A 291 -10.65 8.03 -23.84
CA ASN A 291 -11.93 8.30 -23.17
C ASN A 291 -12.78 7.03 -23.09
N ARG A 292 -13.93 7.11 -22.42
CA ARG A 292 -14.86 5.99 -22.23
C ARG A 292 -15.23 5.30 -23.55
N SER A 293 -15.51 6.07 -24.61
CA SER A 293 -15.87 5.51 -25.91
C SER A 293 -14.73 4.73 -26.55
N LYS A 294 -13.48 5.19 -26.41
CA LYS A 294 -12.31 4.46 -26.90
C LYS A 294 -12.06 3.20 -26.08
N ALA A 295 -12.16 3.30 -24.75
CA ALA A 295 -12.01 2.16 -23.85
C ALA A 295 -13.03 1.05 -24.17
N ASP A 296 -14.28 1.42 -24.46
CA ASP A 296 -15.32 0.44 -24.82
C ASP A 296 -14.98 -0.32 -26.09
N ARG A 297 -14.47 0.39 -27.10
CA ARG A 297 -14.04 -0.24 -28.35
C ARG A 297 -12.85 -1.16 -28.13
N ILE A 298 -11.90 -0.75 -27.28
CA ILE A 298 -10.76 -1.59 -26.90
C ILE A 298 -11.25 -2.84 -26.16
N PHE A 299 -12.09 -2.71 -25.13
CA PHE A 299 -12.58 -3.86 -24.36
C PHE A 299 -13.44 -4.79 -25.21
N ASP A 300 -14.28 -4.24 -26.09
CA ASP A 300 -15.07 -5.02 -27.05
C ASP A 300 -14.17 -5.79 -28.03
N TRP A 301 -13.11 -5.15 -28.54
CA TRP A 301 -12.09 -5.81 -29.37
C TRP A 301 -11.40 -6.95 -28.62
N LEU A 302 -11.00 -6.74 -27.36
CA LEU A 302 -10.33 -7.77 -26.56
C LEU A 302 -11.26 -8.94 -26.21
N SER A 303 -12.57 -8.70 -26.11
CA SER A 303 -13.59 -9.72 -25.83
C SER A 303 -14.12 -10.45 -27.06
N HIS A 304 -13.92 -9.92 -28.27
CA HIS A 304 -14.35 -10.55 -29.54
C HIS A 304 -13.23 -10.71 -30.59
N PRO A 305 -12.12 -11.38 -30.24
CA PRO A 305 -11.02 -11.64 -31.16
C PRO A 305 -11.40 -12.64 -32.27
N ALA A 306 -10.73 -12.53 -33.42
CA ALA A 306 -11.04 -13.29 -34.63
C ALA A 306 -10.79 -14.81 -34.49
N ASP A 307 -11.57 -15.60 -35.22
CA ASP A 307 -11.52 -17.06 -35.21
C ASP A 307 -10.09 -17.61 -35.41
N PRO A 308 -9.71 -18.70 -34.69
CA PRO A 308 -8.39 -19.29 -34.74
C PRO A 308 -7.99 -19.80 -36.13
N ILE A 309 -6.99 -19.20 -36.79
CA ILE A 309 -6.36 -19.77 -38.00
C ILE A 309 -4.83 -19.73 -37.89
N LEU A 310 -4.25 -20.27 -36.81
CA LEU A 310 -2.82 -20.59 -36.76
C LEU A 310 -2.61 -21.94 -36.03
N ILE A 311 -1.44 -22.58 -36.11
CA ILE A 311 -1.18 -23.88 -35.47
C ILE A 311 -0.09 -23.70 -34.42
N GLY A 312 -0.34 -24.10 -33.16
CA GLY A 312 0.59 -24.00 -32.02
C GLY A 312 -0.07 -24.37 -30.68
N PRO A 313 0.66 -24.36 -29.53
CA PRO A 313 0.13 -24.73 -28.19
C PRO A 313 -1.05 -23.90 -27.67
N HIS A 314 -1.50 -22.91 -28.44
CA HIS A 314 -2.67 -22.08 -28.17
C HIS A 314 -3.77 -22.19 -29.24
N ASN A 315 -3.79 -23.32 -29.95
CA ASN A 315 -4.85 -23.71 -30.89
C ASN A 315 -5.24 -22.63 -31.91
N GLY A 316 -4.25 -21.85 -32.37
CA GLY A 316 -4.45 -20.87 -33.44
C GLY A 316 -5.26 -19.63 -33.10
N SER A 317 -5.73 -19.52 -31.88
CA SER A 317 -6.69 -18.48 -31.50
C SER A 317 -6.02 -17.15 -31.37
N THR A 318 -6.60 -16.13 -32.01
CA THR A 318 -6.27 -14.73 -31.69
C THR A 318 -6.96 -14.27 -30.39
N ASP A 319 -7.64 -15.20 -29.71
CA ASP A 319 -8.27 -14.93 -28.44
C ASP A 319 -7.28 -14.52 -27.37
N VAL A 320 -7.46 -13.27 -26.93
CA VAL A 320 -6.64 -12.55 -25.98
C VAL A 320 -6.55 -13.29 -24.65
N TYR A 321 -7.63 -13.95 -24.24
CA TYR A 321 -7.77 -14.56 -22.91
C TYR A 321 -7.85 -16.09 -22.95
N HIS A 322 -7.96 -16.70 -24.14
CA HIS A 322 -8.10 -18.15 -24.27
C HIS A 322 -6.81 -18.92 -23.95
N ASN A 323 -6.91 -19.84 -22.98
CA ASN A 323 -5.86 -20.76 -22.56
C ASN A 323 -4.51 -20.06 -22.37
N ILE A 324 -4.51 -18.96 -21.63
CA ILE A 324 -3.33 -18.15 -21.37
C ILE A 324 -3.43 -17.51 -19.98
N VAL A 325 -2.29 -17.26 -19.32
CA VAL A 325 -2.26 -16.77 -17.94
C VAL A 325 -2.62 -15.28 -17.82
N ALA A 326 -2.31 -14.48 -18.83
CA ALA A 326 -2.60 -13.06 -18.90
C ALA A 326 -2.97 -12.71 -20.35
N PRO A 327 -3.54 -11.52 -20.62
CA PRO A 327 -3.85 -11.11 -21.99
C PRO A 327 -2.68 -11.34 -22.94
N ARG A 328 -2.95 -11.78 -24.17
CA ARG A 328 -1.92 -11.80 -25.22
C ARG A 328 -1.34 -10.40 -25.40
N THR A 329 -0.06 -10.30 -25.70
CA THR A 329 0.60 -9.02 -26.00
C THR A 329 0.11 -8.41 -27.31
N THR A 330 -0.23 -9.25 -28.29
CA THR A 330 -0.76 -8.86 -29.60
C THR A 330 -1.92 -9.75 -30.02
N THR A 331 -2.90 -9.22 -30.77
CA THR A 331 -3.97 -10.04 -31.39
C THR A 331 -3.66 -10.49 -32.81
N GLU A 332 -2.60 -9.95 -33.42
CA GLU A 332 -2.15 -10.33 -34.75
C GLU A 332 -0.66 -10.68 -34.71
N ASN A 333 -0.21 -11.45 -35.69
CA ASN A 333 1.21 -11.74 -35.84
C ASN A 333 1.96 -10.44 -36.17
N VAL A 334 3.03 -10.16 -35.42
CA VAL A 334 3.91 -9.03 -35.72
C VAL A 334 4.45 -9.19 -37.13
N ARG A 335 4.31 -8.13 -37.93
CA ARG A 335 4.68 -8.14 -39.35
C ARG A 335 6.17 -8.42 -39.49
N GLN A 336 6.56 -9.19 -40.50
CA GLN A 336 7.97 -9.51 -40.74
C GLN A 336 8.84 -8.25 -40.87
N SER A 337 8.28 -7.19 -41.45
CA SER A 337 8.96 -5.90 -41.61
C SER A 337 9.23 -5.17 -40.31
N ASP A 338 8.60 -5.56 -39.20
CA ASP A 338 8.58 -4.84 -37.92
C ASP A 338 9.49 -5.49 -36.87
N TRP A 339 9.99 -6.69 -37.17
CA TRP A 339 11.08 -7.30 -36.41
C TRP A 339 12.38 -6.57 -36.69
N ASP A 340 13.25 -6.57 -35.70
CA ASP A 340 14.64 -6.20 -35.93
C ASP A 340 15.35 -7.28 -36.77
N GLY A 341 16.44 -6.91 -37.44
CA GLY A 341 17.10 -7.77 -38.42
C GLY A 341 17.81 -9.01 -37.86
N TRP A 342 17.70 -9.31 -36.57
CA TRP A 342 18.46 -10.39 -35.90
C TRP A 342 17.62 -11.25 -34.97
N SER A 343 16.52 -10.71 -34.44
CA SER A 343 15.48 -11.45 -33.74
C SER A 343 14.57 -12.22 -34.70
N ASP A 344 15.00 -12.39 -35.96
CA ASP A 344 14.21 -12.94 -37.07
C ASP A 344 13.52 -14.26 -36.66
N PRO A 345 12.19 -14.26 -36.49
CA PRO A 345 11.45 -15.47 -36.12
C PRO A 345 11.46 -16.52 -37.25
N ASP A 346 11.82 -16.15 -38.48
CA ASP A 346 11.80 -17.01 -39.68
C ASP A 346 13.11 -17.80 -39.91
N GLU A 347 14.24 -17.43 -39.28
CA GLU A 347 15.41 -18.33 -39.17
C GLU A 347 15.16 -19.48 -38.15
N GLY A 348 13.91 -19.69 -37.71
CA GLY A 348 13.53 -20.79 -36.80
C GLY A 348 12.04 -21.19 -36.72
N ARG A 349 11.11 -20.59 -37.49
CA ARG A 349 9.64 -20.85 -37.51
C ARG A 349 8.95 -20.87 -36.14
N ARG A 350 8.77 -19.72 -35.50
CA ARG A 350 7.85 -19.59 -34.36
C ARG A 350 6.50 -19.02 -34.84
N PRO A 351 5.40 -19.80 -34.78
CA PRO A 351 4.07 -19.29 -35.13
C PRO A 351 3.63 -18.21 -34.13
N TYR A 352 2.60 -17.45 -34.46
CA TYR A 352 1.90 -16.59 -33.50
C TYR A 352 1.59 -17.34 -32.20
N GLY A 353 1.85 -16.70 -31.07
CA GLY A 353 1.83 -17.33 -29.74
C GLY A 353 3.11 -18.07 -29.38
N GLY A 354 4.13 -18.10 -30.26
CA GLY A 354 5.43 -18.74 -30.03
C GLY A 354 6.47 -17.83 -29.35
N LEU A 355 6.16 -16.54 -29.21
CA LEU A 355 7.01 -15.52 -28.58
C LEU A 355 6.12 -14.51 -27.86
N VAL A 356 6.62 -13.95 -26.76
CA VAL A 356 5.93 -12.90 -26.02
C VAL A 356 5.65 -11.67 -26.89
N GLU A 357 6.49 -11.30 -27.84
CA GLU A 357 6.31 -10.12 -28.69
C GLU A 357 5.23 -10.33 -29.76
N SER A 358 4.89 -11.58 -30.07
CA SER A 358 3.91 -11.94 -31.11
C SER A 358 2.95 -13.02 -30.62
N GLY A 359 1.88 -12.58 -29.97
CA GLY A 359 0.77 -13.41 -29.53
C GLY A 359 1.02 -14.22 -28.26
N GLY A 360 2.22 -14.19 -27.67
CA GLY A 360 2.45 -14.70 -26.32
C GLY A 360 1.84 -13.79 -25.26
N THR A 361 2.20 -13.96 -24.00
CA THR A 361 1.72 -13.13 -22.89
C THR A 361 2.86 -12.75 -21.96
N MET A 362 2.57 -11.79 -21.08
CA MET A 362 3.39 -11.46 -19.93
C MET A 362 2.46 -11.13 -18.75
N MET A 363 2.75 -11.67 -17.56
CA MET A 363 1.85 -11.56 -16.40
C MET A 363 1.58 -10.12 -15.94
N TRP A 364 2.53 -9.21 -16.17
CA TRP A 364 2.36 -7.79 -15.84
C TRP A 364 1.21 -7.12 -16.61
N LEU A 365 0.78 -7.67 -17.75
CA LEU A 365 -0.36 -7.15 -18.51
C LEU A 365 -1.67 -7.19 -17.74
N THR A 366 -1.83 -8.20 -16.88
CA THR A 366 -3.01 -8.29 -16.01
C THR A 366 -3.16 -7.06 -15.14
N TYR A 367 -2.06 -6.43 -14.69
CA TYR A 367 -2.14 -5.18 -13.96
C TYR A 367 -2.79 -4.07 -14.79
N TYR A 368 -2.27 -3.82 -16.00
CA TYR A 368 -2.81 -2.74 -16.82
C TYR A 368 -4.23 -3.03 -17.33
N ASP A 369 -4.59 -4.30 -17.57
CA ASP A 369 -5.97 -4.69 -17.90
C ASP A 369 -6.94 -4.34 -16.76
N VAL A 370 -6.61 -4.82 -15.55
CA VAL A 370 -7.41 -4.55 -14.35
C VAL A 370 -7.53 -3.05 -14.11
N MET A 371 -6.41 -2.31 -14.13
CA MET A 371 -6.41 -0.87 -13.89
C MET A 371 -7.21 -0.11 -14.96
N ALA A 372 -7.09 -0.50 -16.24
CA ALA A 372 -7.85 0.10 -17.34
C ALA A 372 -9.36 -0.11 -17.19
N ARG A 373 -9.79 -1.32 -16.87
CA ARG A 373 -11.20 -1.68 -16.68
C ARG A 373 -11.80 -0.98 -15.47
N LEU A 374 -11.07 -0.97 -14.35
CA LEU A 374 -11.51 -0.28 -13.13
C LEU A 374 -11.67 1.22 -13.33
N ARG A 375 -10.82 1.87 -14.15
CA ARG A 375 -11.01 3.28 -14.50
C ARG A 375 -12.40 3.59 -15.07
N PHE A 376 -13.06 2.61 -15.71
CA PHE A 376 -14.38 2.74 -16.33
C PHE A 376 -15.49 1.90 -15.67
N ASN A 377 -15.28 1.48 -14.41
CA ASN A 377 -16.23 0.72 -13.58
C ASN A 377 -16.59 -0.67 -14.13
N TYR A 378 -15.67 -1.33 -14.83
CA TYR A 378 -15.79 -2.74 -15.23
C TYR A 378 -15.27 -3.67 -14.12
N THR A 379 -15.77 -3.50 -12.90
CA THR A 379 -15.19 -4.10 -11.68
C THR A 379 -15.20 -5.64 -11.70
N ASP A 380 -16.35 -6.25 -11.97
CA ASP A 380 -16.47 -7.71 -11.95
C ASP A 380 -15.67 -8.38 -13.09
N GLU A 381 -15.63 -7.75 -14.27
CA GLU A 381 -14.82 -8.22 -15.39
C GLU A 381 -13.32 -8.17 -15.07
N ALA A 382 -12.85 -7.05 -14.52
CA ALA A 382 -11.48 -6.91 -14.05
C ALA A 382 -11.15 -7.97 -12.99
N PHE A 383 -12.08 -8.23 -12.07
CA PHE A 383 -11.89 -9.22 -11.01
C PHE A 383 -11.78 -10.63 -11.56
N ASN A 384 -12.61 -10.99 -12.53
CA ASN A 384 -12.54 -12.28 -13.21
C ASN A 384 -11.19 -12.48 -13.92
N ILE A 385 -10.64 -11.43 -14.55
CA ILE A 385 -9.32 -11.50 -15.22
C ILE A 385 -8.21 -11.78 -14.20
N LEU A 386 -8.18 -11.04 -13.08
CA LEU A 386 -7.22 -11.27 -12.00
C LEU A 386 -7.38 -12.69 -11.43
N ASN A 387 -8.61 -13.11 -11.14
CA ASN A 387 -8.89 -14.41 -10.55
C ASN A 387 -8.49 -15.58 -11.47
N ASN A 388 -8.79 -15.47 -12.78
CA ASN A 388 -8.39 -16.48 -13.77
C ASN A 388 -6.86 -16.62 -13.86
N MET A 389 -6.13 -15.50 -13.81
CA MET A 389 -4.67 -15.51 -13.79
C MET A 389 -4.14 -16.19 -12.53
N LEU A 390 -4.65 -15.84 -11.35
CA LEU A 390 -4.25 -16.44 -10.08
C LEU A 390 -4.54 -17.94 -10.03
N GLU A 391 -5.71 -18.37 -10.52
CA GLU A 391 -6.06 -19.79 -10.64
C GLU A 391 -5.15 -20.51 -11.63
N ARG A 392 -4.79 -19.87 -12.75
CA ARG A 392 -3.87 -20.43 -13.74
C ARG A 392 -2.46 -20.64 -13.18
N VAL A 393 -1.99 -19.73 -12.32
CA VAL A 393 -0.71 -19.84 -11.61
C VAL A 393 -0.77 -20.93 -10.53
N ASP A 394 -1.80 -20.93 -9.68
CA ASP A 394 -1.95 -21.89 -8.57
C ASP A 394 -2.11 -23.35 -9.05
N ASN A 395 -2.61 -23.55 -10.28
CA ASN A 395 -2.72 -24.86 -10.93
C ASN A 395 -1.45 -25.33 -11.65
N ASP A 396 -0.37 -24.54 -11.67
CA ASP A 396 0.95 -25.01 -12.10
C ASP A 396 1.78 -25.42 -10.87
N SER A 397 2.38 -26.62 -10.90
CA SER A 397 3.16 -27.15 -9.77
C SER A 397 4.37 -26.29 -9.38
N ASN A 398 4.83 -25.40 -10.26
CA ASN A 398 5.91 -24.46 -9.99
C ASN A 398 5.44 -23.01 -10.12
N CYS A 399 4.12 -22.77 -10.04
CA CYS A 399 3.53 -21.45 -10.09
C CYS A 399 3.98 -20.63 -11.31
N LEU A 400 4.18 -21.25 -12.48
CA LEU A 400 4.68 -20.62 -13.72
C LEU A 400 6.07 -20.01 -13.61
N THR A 401 6.87 -20.49 -12.65
CA THR A 401 8.30 -20.23 -12.60
C THR A 401 9.02 -21.22 -13.51
N PHE A 402 9.90 -20.67 -14.35
CA PHE A 402 10.74 -21.45 -15.25
C PHE A 402 12.19 -21.39 -14.77
N ASN A 403 12.90 -22.52 -14.89
CA ASN A 403 14.32 -22.59 -14.59
C ASN A 403 15.04 -23.26 -15.76
N TYR A 404 15.53 -22.42 -16.68
CA TYR A 404 16.26 -22.86 -17.87
C TYR A 404 17.53 -23.65 -17.50
N GLU A 405 18.26 -23.24 -16.47
CA GLU A 405 19.51 -23.87 -16.05
C GLU A 405 19.31 -25.30 -15.53
N LYS A 406 18.14 -25.58 -14.95
CA LYS A 406 17.74 -26.92 -14.45
C LYS A 406 16.86 -27.69 -15.44
N GLY A 407 16.65 -27.14 -16.65
CA GLY A 407 15.94 -27.81 -17.74
C GLY A 407 14.41 -27.72 -17.71
N ARG A 408 13.80 -26.95 -16.79
CA ARG A 408 12.35 -26.64 -16.84
C ARG A 408 12.14 -25.47 -17.79
N ILE A 409 11.88 -25.80 -19.05
CA ILE A 409 11.55 -24.85 -20.11
C ILE A 409 10.05 -24.78 -20.41
N ARG A 410 9.26 -25.72 -19.87
CA ARG A 410 7.81 -25.79 -20.04
C ARG A 410 7.08 -25.84 -18.71
N ASP A 411 5.89 -25.27 -18.69
CA ASP A 411 4.95 -25.38 -17.57
C ASP A 411 4.12 -26.68 -17.65
N ASP A 412 3.24 -26.88 -16.69
CA ASP A 412 2.38 -28.07 -16.60
C ASP A 412 1.29 -28.11 -17.70
N PHE A 413 1.16 -27.05 -18.48
CA PHE A 413 0.20 -26.88 -19.58
C PHE A 413 0.88 -26.98 -20.96
N GLY A 414 2.20 -27.13 -20.99
CA GLY A 414 3.00 -27.34 -22.19
C GLY A 414 3.50 -26.05 -22.87
N GLU A 415 3.35 -24.90 -22.23
CA GLU A 415 3.80 -23.58 -22.70
C GLU A 415 5.27 -23.36 -22.34
N ASP A 416 6.02 -22.68 -23.20
CA ASP A 416 7.44 -22.35 -23.02
C ASP A 416 7.63 -20.99 -22.34
N PHE A 417 8.73 -20.80 -21.60
CA PHE A 417 9.04 -19.54 -20.91
C PHE A 417 9.05 -18.31 -21.83
N VAL A 418 9.42 -18.49 -23.10
CA VAL A 418 9.38 -17.42 -24.13
C VAL A 418 7.97 -17.10 -24.63
N GLN A 419 6.97 -17.91 -24.30
CA GLN A 419 5.56 -17.68 -24.65
C GLN A 419 4.81 -16.94 -23.54
N ILE A 420 5.21 -17.13 -22.27
CA ILE A 420 4.57 -16.53 -21.09
C ILE A 420 5.38 -15.34 -20.51
N GLY A 421 6.66 -15.21 -20.88
CA GLY A 421 7.50 -14.12 -20.40
C GLY A 421 7.81 -14.19 -18.91
N SER A 422 7.95 -15.40 -18.37
CA SER A 422 8.21 -15.63 -16.93
C SER A 422 9.44 -16.49 -16.67
N ASN A 423 10.48 -16.33 -17.49
CA ASN A 423 11.78 -16.96 -17.24
C ASN A 423 12.33 -16.42 -15.91
N PHE A 424 12.25 -17.20 -14.83
CA PHE A 424 12.45 -16.74 -13.46
C PHE A 424 11.40 -15.67 -13.03
N PRO A 425 11.20 -15.42 -11.72
CA PRO A 425 10.28 -14.38 -11.27
C PRO A 425 10.87 -12.99 -11.56
N PHE A 426 10.68 -12.50 -12.78
CA PHE A 426 11.07 -11.15 -13.13
C PHE A 426 10.26 -10.12 -12.34
N PRO A 427 10.85 -8.94 -12.06
CA PRO A 427 10.22 -7.96 -11.19
C PRO A 427 8.85 -7.47 -11.67
N GLU A 428 8.66 -7.34 -12.98
CA GLU A 428 7.40 -6.85 -13.55
C GLU A 428 6.23 -7.80 -13.33
N SER A 429 6.46 -9.11 -13.29
CA SER A 429 5.38 -10.08 -13.06
C SER A 429 4.65 -9.83 -11.73
N GLY A 430 5.38 -9.38 -10.71
CA GLY A 430 4.84 -9.10 -9.38
C GLY A 430 3.79 -7.99 -9.32
N ILE A 431 3.79 -7.06 -10.29
CA ILE A 431 2.82 -5.95 -10.30
C ILE A 431 1.39 -6.45 -10.54
N ALA A 432 1.22 -7.65 -11.09
CA ALA A 432 -0.10 -8.20 -11.35
C ALA A 432 -0.94 -8.33 -10.05
N ALA A 433 -0.33 -8.75 -8.94
CA ALA A 433 -0.97 -8.76 -7.63
C ALA A 433 -1.22 -7.34 -7.06
N ILE A 434 -0.38 -6.36 -7.42
CA ILE A 434 -0.55 -4.96 -6.98
C ILE A 434 -1.83 -4.33 -7.53
N SER A 435 -2.40 -4.86 -8.63
CA SER A 435 -3.71 -4.45 -9.11
C SER A 435 -4.82 -4.64 -8.06
N PHE A 436 -4.64 -5.57 -7.12
CA PHE A 436 -5.53 -5.71 -5.96
C PHE A 436 -5.47 -4.51 -5.02
N LEU A 437 -4.27 -4.01 -4.72
CA LEU A 437 -4.06 -2.85 -3.86
C LEU A 437 -4.50 -1.54 -4.53
N HIS A 438 -3.92 -1.24 -5.69
CA HIS A 438 -4.12 0.06 -6.35
C HIS A 438 -5.45 0.11 -7.11
N GLY A 439 -5.97 -1.02 -7.56
CA GLY A 439 -7.23 -1.12 -8.30
C GLY A 439 -8.43 -1.37 -7.38
N PHE A 440 -8.56 -2.59 -6.83
CA PHE A 440 -9.77 -2.98 -6.08
C PHE A 440 -9.88 -2.31 -4.71
N VAL A 441 -8.85 -2.39 -3.87
CA VAL A 441 -8.83 -1.63 -2.61
C VAL A 441 -8.75 -0.12 -2.91
N GLY A 442 -8.14 0.23 -4.06
CA GLY A 442 -8.15 1.58 -4.61
C GLY A 442 -7.22 2.55 -3.89
N VAL A 443 -6.16 2.05 -3.27
CA VAL A 443 -5.22 2.85 -2.48
C VAL A 443 -4.15 3.43 -3.38
N THR A 444 -4.01 4.75 -3.43
CA THR A 444 -2.98 5.43 -4.21
C THR A 444 -2.42 6.60 -3.41
N ALA A 445 -1.10 6.69 -3.31
CA ALA A 445 -0.44 7.87 -2.74
C ALA A 445 -0.31 8.98 -3.79
N GLN A 446 -0.63 10.21 -3.38
CA GLN A 446 -0.52 11.42 -4.17
C GLN A 446 0.22 12.50 -3.37
N ILE A 447 0.63 13.60 -4.03
CA ILE A 447 1.35 14.70 -3.36
C ILE A 447 0.55 15.37 -2.23
N ASP A 448 -0.78 15.30 -2.30
CA ASP A 448 -1.72 15.89 -1.35
C ASP A 448 -2.23 14.89 -0.29
N GLY A 449 -1.90 13.60 -0.42
CA GLY A 449 -2.25 12.59 0.57
C GLY A 449 -2.47 11.19 0.02
N LEU A 450 -2.92 10.29 0.90
CA LEU A 450 -3.37 8.96 0.52
C LEU A 450 -4.82 9.01 0.03
N LYS A 451 -5.04 8.66 -1.22
CA LYS A 451 -6.37 8.57 -1.84
C LYS A 451 -6.86 7.12 -1.82
N ILE A 452 -8.11 6.92 -1.43
CA ILE A 452 -8.74 5.59 -1.38
C ILE A 452 -10.01 5.64 -2.23
N CYS A 453 -10.02 4.94 -3.35
CA CYS A 453 -11.10 4.88 -4.34
C CYS A 453 -11.49 3.42 -4.61
N PRO A 454 -12.17 2.77 -3.65
CA PRO A 454 -12.37 1.34 -3.68
C PRO A 454 -13.39 0.93 -4.75
N GLN A 455 -13.17 -0.24 -5.34
CA GLN A 455 -14.10 -0.92 -6.23
C GLN A 455 -14.20 -2.38 -5.79
N LEU A 456 -15.19 -2.66 -4.93
CA LEU A 456 -15.42 -4.01 -4.41
C LEU A 456 -16.10 -4.89 -5.46
N PRO A 457 -15.52 -6.04 -5.86
CA PRO A 457 -16.19 -7.01 -6.71
C PRO A 457 -17.49 -7.52 -6.08
N SER A 458 -18.53 -7.70 -6.87
CA SER A 458 -19.86 -8.10 -6.39
C SER A 458 -19.90 -9.49 -5.73
N SER A 459 -18.91 -10.33 -6.01
CA SER A 459 -18.76 -11.66 -5.43
C SER A 459 -18.06 -11.68 -4.06
N LEU A 460 -17.60 -10.53 -3.56
CA LEU A 460 -16.84 -10.43 -2.30
C LEU A 460 -17.58 -9.53 -1.30
N ASP A 461 -17.64 -9.97 -0.04
CA ASP A 461 -18.21 -9.18 1.07
C ASP A 461 -17.23 -8.11 1.56
N PHE A 462 -15.93 -8.40 1.48
CA PHE A 462 -14.88 -7.47 1.82
C PHE A 462 -13.58 -7.73 1.08
N ILE A 463 -12.78 -6.67 0.95
CA ILE A 463 -11.37 -6.70 0.55
C ILE A 463 -10.57 -5.84 1.53
N GLN A 464 -9.30 -6.17 1.69
CA GLN A 464 -8.40 -5.49 2.61
C GLN A 464 -6.98 -5.52 2.08
N ALA A 465 -6.26 -4.43 2.30
CA ALA A 465 -4.81 -4.40 2.17
C ALA A 465 -4.13 -3.68 3.34
N GLN A 466 -2.90 -4.06 3.64
CA GLN A 466 -2.02 -3.35 4.55
C GLN A 466 -1.00 -2.53 3.75
N VAL A 467 -0.76 -1.28 4.15
CA VAL A 467 0.23 -0.38 3.53
C VAL A 467 1.02 0.39 4.59
N ASN A 468 2.24 0.78 4.28
CA ASN A 468 3.04 1.75 5.01
C ASN A 468 3.05 3.08 4.26
N TYR A 469 2.43 4.11 4.85
CA TYR A 469 2.37 5.45 4.28
C TYR A 469 3.03 6.45 5.23
N ILE A 470 4.09 7.12 4.77
CA ILE A 470 4.87 8.09 5.56
C ILE A 470 5.25 7.53 6.94
N GLY A 471 5.71 6.27 6.96
CA GLY A 471 6.15 5.57 8.17
C GLY A 471 5.03 5.02 9.06
N VAL A 472 3.77 5.21 8.72
CA VAL A 472 2.61 4.67 9.45
C VAL A 472 2.05 3.45 8.71
N THR A 473 1.94 2.32 9.40
CA THR A 473 1.28 1.13 8.87
C THR A 473 -0.22 1.22 9.06
N LEU A 474 -0.95 1.14 7.95
CA LEU A 474 -2.40 1.25 7.84
C LEU A 474 -2.96 -0.08 7.35
N THR A 475 -3.99 -0.59 8.03
CA THR A 475 -4.81 -1.69 7.51
C THR A 475 -6.11 -1.11 6.99
N ILE A 476 -6.31 -1.20 5.68
CA ILE A 476 -7.45 -0.61 4.95
C ILE A 476 -8.40 -1.74 4.59
N ARG A 477 -9.59 -1.76 5.21
CA ARG A 477 -10.65 -2.74 4.91
C ARG A 477 -11.86 -2.04 4.29
N ILE A 478 -12.30 -2.59 3.16
CA ILE A 478 -13.45 -2.17 2.37
C ILE A 478 -14.55 -3.22 2.56
N LEU A 479 -15.74 -2.79 2.98
CA LEU A 479 -16.89 -3.66 3.23
C LEU A 479 -18.03 -3.36 2.26
N GLU A 480 -18.78 -4.38 1.83
CA GLU A 480 -20.02 -4.21 1.03
C GLU A 480 -21.09 -3.43 1.82
N LYS A 481 -21.20 -3.75 3.12
CA LYS A 481 -22.13 -3.14 4.08
C LYS A 481 -21.37 -2.81 5.36
N GLY A 482 -21.64 -1.65 5.96
CA GLY A 482 -20.89 -1.12 7.11
C GLY A 482 -21.05 -1.87 8.45
N GLU A 483 -21.45 -3.14 8.42
CA GLU A 483 -21.47 -3.99 9.61
C GLU A 483 -20.30 -4.96 9.55
N LEU A 484 -19.27 -4.68 10.34
CA LEU A 484 -18.25 -5.67 10.67
C LEU A 484 -18.96 -6.84 11.36
N GLN A 485 -19.18 -7.95 10.64
CA GLN A 485 -19.59 -9.22 11.24
C GLN A 485 -18.39 -9.75 12.03
N VAL A 486 -18.26 -9.27 13.27
CA VAL A 486 -17.32 -9.82 14.25
C VAL A 486 -17.74 -11.27 14.47
N SER A 487 -16.83 -12.22 14.23
CA SER A 487 -17.15 -13.62 14.47
C SER A 487 -17.66 -13.82 15.90
N ASP A 488 -18.60 -14.75 16.13
CA ASP A 488 -19.13 -15.00 17.48
C ASP A 488 -18.02 -15.23 18.51
N LYS A 489 -16.89 -15.82 18.06
CA LYS A 489 -15.70 -16.06 18.87
C LYS A 489 -14.98 -14.77 19.26
N GLU A 490 -14.76 -13.85 18.32
CA GLU A 490 -14.13 -12.54 18.60
C GLU A 490 -15.05 -11.65 19.42
N ARG A 491 -16.37 -11.68 19.16
CA ARG A 491 -17.37 -10.98 19.99
C ARG A 491 -17.34 -11.49 21.43
N THR A 492 -17.26 -12.82 21.62
CA THR A 492 -17.17 -13.43 22.95
C THR A 492 -15.87 -13.03 23.63
N GLN A 493 -14.73 -13.08 22.93
CA GLN A 493 -13.43 -12.70 23.48
C GLN A 493 -13.39 -11.21 23.88
N HIS A 494 -13.95 -10.33 23.05
CA HIS A 494 -14.03 -8.90 23.34
C HIS A 494 -14.90 -8.64 24.58
N LEU A 495 -16.08 -9.27 24.67
CA LEU A 495 -16.95 -9.18 25.84
C LEU A 495 -16.27 -9.70 27.11
N GLU A 496 -15.53 -10.81 27.03
CA GLU A 496 -14.77 -11.34 28.17
C GLU A 496 -13.64 -10.40 28.60
N ASN A 497 -12.92 -9.80 27.66
CA ASN A 497 -11.85 -8.84 27.96
C ASN A 497 -12.41 -7.58 28.64
N THR A 498 -13.52 -7.03 28.11
CA THR A 498 -14.21 -5.89 28.74
C THR A 498 -14.75 -6.27 30.12
N PHE A 499 -15.24 -7.50 30.31
CA PHE A 499 -15.70 -7.99 31.62
C PHE A 499 -14.57 -7.94 32.66
N LYS A 500 -13.39 -8.47 32.31
CA LYS A 500 -12.19 -8.46 33.17
C LYS A 500 -11.71 -7.04 33.48
N GLU A 501 -11.74 -6.17 32.48
CA GLU A 501 -11.35 -4.76 32.65
C GLU A 501 -12.28 -4.03 33.63
N ILE A 502 -13.60 -4.24 33.52
CA ILE A 502 -14.57 -3.68 34.46
C ILE A 502 -14.32 -4.21 35.87
N ALA A 503 -14.09 -5.52 36.03
CA ALA A 503 -13.81 -6.13 37.33
C ALA A 503 -12.54 -5.58 37.99
N SER A 504 -11.47 -5.37 37.20
CA SER A 504 -10.23 -4.73 37.64
C SER A 504 -10.47 -3.31 38.15
N VAL A 505 -11.24 -2.49 37.41
CA VAL A 505 -11.57 -1.13 37.83
C VAL A 505 -12.40 -1.10 39.12
N VAL A 506 -13.31 -2.05 39.32
CA VAL A 506 -14.14 -2.13 40.54
C VAL A 506 -13.30 -2.57 41.74
N SER A 507 -12.44 -3.59 41.56
CA SER A 507 -11.47 -4.04 42.57
C SER A 507 -10.56 -2.90 43.02
N GLY A 508 -10.02 -2.14 42.05
CA GLY A 508 -9.20 -0.96 42.31
C GLY A 508 -9.94 0.28 42.85
N LYS A 509 -11.25 0.20 43.12
CA LYS A 509 -12.03 1.33 43.67
C LYS A 509 -12.84 0.98 44.92
N CYS A 510 -12.90 -0.29 45.30
CA CYS A 510 -13.79 -0.77 46.35
C CYS A 510 -13.04 -1.65 47.35
N ILE A 511 -13.45 -1.52 48.61
CA ILE A 511 -12.94 -2.28 49.74
C ILE A 511 -14.08 -3.01 50.44
N ASN A 512 -13.74 -4.06 51.15
CA ASN A 512 -14.64 -4.68 52.12
C ASN A 512 -14.76 -3.75 53.35
N PRO A 513 -15.97 -3.33 53.75
CA PRO A 513 -16.21 -2.46 54.90
C PRO A 513 -15.65 -3.01 56.22
N GLU A 514 -15.66 -4.34 56.38
CA GLU A 514 -15.25 -5.05 57.61
C GLU A 514 -13.73 -5.21 57.71
N THR A 515 -13.08 -5.59 56.60
CA THR A 515 -11.64 -5.89 56.60
C THR A 515 -10.78 -4.72 56.12
N LYS A 516 -11.39 -3.68 55.53
CA LYS A 516 -10.72 -2.54 54.89
C LYS A 516 -9.74 -2.93 53.77
N ARG A 517 -9.87 -4.14 53.22
CA ARG A 517 -9.03 -4.65 52.12
C ARG A 517 -9.78 -4.62 50.79
N PRO A 518 -9.10 -4.38 49.66
CA PRO A 518 -9.69 -4.52 48.34
C PRO A 518 -10.17 -5.96 48.07
N TYR A 519 -11.24 -6.10 47.30
CA TYR A 519 -11.63 -7.41 46.78
C TYR A 519 -10.70 -7.84 45.66
N THR A 520 -10.36 -9.13 45.57
CA THR A 520 -9.62 -9.64 44.42
C THR A 520 -10.49 -9.60 43.15
N ILE A 521 -9.85 -9.47 41.98
CA ILE A 521 -10.53 -9.40 40.68
C ILE A 521 -11.50 -10.59 40.52
N SER A 522 -11.08 -11.81 40.88
CA SER A 522 -11.92 -13.01 40.77
C SER A 522 -13.18 -12.97 41.63
N ILE A 523 -13.15 -12.35 42.83
CA ILE A 523 -14.36 -12.21 43.66
C ILE A 523 -15.34 -11.23 43.01
N ILE A 524 -14.82 -10.13 42.44
CA ILE A 524 -15.66 -9.16 41.73
C ILE A 524 -16.23 -9.77 40.44
N GLU A 525 -15.45 -10.55 39.70
CA GLU A 525 -15.93 -11.30 38.53
C GLU A 525 -17.09 -12.23 38.89
N GLN A 526 -16.96 -12.98 39.97
CA GLN A 526 -18.03 -13.86 40.45
C GLN A 526 -19.27 -13.05 40.86
N ALA A 527 -19.08 -11.97 41.62
CA ALA A 527 -20.18 -11.11 42.04
C ALA A 527 -20.90 -10.46 40.84
N MET A 528 -20.17 -10.08 39.79
CA MET A 528 -20.72 -9.57 38.53
C MET A 528 -21.54 -10.63 37.77
N ARG A 529 -21.13 -11.90 37.81
CA ARG A 529 -21.89 -13.02 37.24
C ARG A 529 -23.18 -13.28 38.04
N ASP A 530 -23.10 -13.20 39.36
CA ASP A 530 -24.23 -13.46 40.27
C ASP A 530 -25.34 -12.39 40.14
N ILE A 531 -24.98 -11.14 39.82
CA ILE A 531 -25.96 -10.08 39.51
C ILE A 531 -26.41 -10.07 38.05
N HIS A 532 -25.95 -11.03 37.23
CA HIS A 532 -26.21 -11.11 35.79
C HIS A 532 -25.95 -9.78 35.05
N PHE A 533 -24.80 -9.15 35.33
CA PHE A 533 -24.47 -7.86 34.71
C PHE A 533 -24.28 -7.99 33.19
N SER A 534 -25.07 -7.24 32.42
CA SER A 534 -24.95 -7.19 30.95
C SER A 534 -24.01 -6.07 30.52
N ILE A 535 -22.95 -6.42 29.79
CA ILE A 535 -22.00 -5.45 29.22
C ILE A 535 -22.63 -4.74 28.03
N ASN A 536 -22.46 -3.42 27.96
CA ASN A 536 -22.83 -2.60 26.80
C ASN A 536 -21.57 -2.21 26.00
N PRO A 537 -21.41 -2.69 24.74
CA PRO A 537 -20.22 -2.40 23.93
C PRO A 537 -20.02 -0.90 23.61
N ASN A 538 -21.07 -0.08 23.67
CA ASN A 538 -21.01 1.33 23.29
C ASN A 538 -20.59 2.26 24.43
N ARG A 539 -20.20 1.73 25.59
CA ARG A 539 -19.81 2.52 26.78
C ARG A 539 -18.44 2.06 27.29
N ASN A 540 -17.60 3.00 27.73
CA ASN A 540 -16.27 2.65 28.26
C ASN A 540 -16.35 1.89 29.60
N ALA A 541 -15.32 1.09 29.89
CA ALA A 541 -15.25 0.24 31.08
C ALA A 541 -15.36 1.02 32.41
N LYS A 542 -14.79 2.24 32.48
CA LYS A 542 -14.84 3.10 33.68
C LYS A 542 -16.26 3.55 34.04
N GLN A 543 -17.08 3.88 33.04
CA GLN A 543 -18.48 4.25 33.25
C GLN A 543 -19.31 3.03 33.67
N GLN A 544 -19.08 1.88 33.02
CA GLN A 544 -19.78 0.64 33.36
C GLN A 544 -19.41 0.14 34.77
N ALA A 545 -18.15 0.31 35.20
CA ALA A 545 -17.71 -0.02 36.55
C ALA A 545 -18.48 0.75 37.65
N LEU A 546 -18.85 2.02 37.42
CA LEU A 546 -19.68 2.77 38.38
C LEU A 546 -21.08 2.19 38.50
N ASP A 547 -21.66 1.71 37.40
CA ASP A 547 -22.97 1.06 37.40
C ASP A 547 -22.90 -0.29 38.12
N VAL A 548 -21.83 -1.06 37.92
CA VAL A 548 -21.55 -2.31 38.65
C VAL A 548 -21.45 -2.05 40.15
N ILE A 549 -20.72 -1.03 40.59
CA ILE A 549 -20.59 -0.69 42.02
C ILE A 549 -21.96 -0.39 42.64
N ARG A 550 -22.83 0.35 41.93
CA ARG A 550 -24.19 0.64 42.42
C ARG A 550 -25.04 -0.63 42.51
N GLN A 551 -24.98 -1.50 41.50
CA GLN A 551 -25.74 -2.74 41.49
C GLN A 551 -25.26 -3.74 42.56
N LEU A 552 -23.96 -3.87 42.77
CA LEU A 552 -23.38 -4.70 43.83
C LEU A 552 -23.76 -4.21 45.23
N LYS A 553 -23.85 -2.89 45.44
CA LYS A 553 -24.37 -2.32 46.69
C LYS A 553 -25.86 -2.63 46.91
N HIS A 554 -26.65 -2.70 45.84
CA HIS A 554 -28.10 -2.98 45.93
C HIS A 554 -28.42 -4.46 46.07
N SER A 555 -27.64 -5.35 45.45
CA SER A 555 -27.87 -6.80 45.51
C SER A 555 -27.54 -7.39 46.88
N ASN A 556 -26.68 -6.72 47.65
CA ASN A 556 -26.25 -7.15 48.98
C ASN A 556 -25.56 -8.54 49.00
N ASN A 557 -25.10 -9.02 47.84
CA ASN A 557 -24.39 -10.31 47.71
C ASN A 557 -23.00 -10.27 48.35
N ILE A 558 -22.33 -9.11 48.31
CA ILE A 558 -21.05 -8.86 48.96
C ILE A 558 -21.07 -7.51 49.69
N PRO A 559 -20.51 -7.39 50.90
CA PRO A 559 -20.35 -6.10 51.56
C PRO A 559 -19.34 -5.22 50.82
N ILE A 560 -19.79 -4.24 50.02
CA ILE A 560 -18.88 -3.42 49.20
C ILE A 560 -19.00 -1.93 49.53
N GLN A 561 -17.88 -1.29 49.84
CA GLN A 561 -17.78 0.15 50.04
C GLN A 561 -16.75 0.73 49.08
N GLN A 562 -16.99 1.96 48.58
CA GLN A 562 -15.96 2.65 47.79
C GLN A 562 -14.82 3.06 48.71
N ALA A 563 -13.59 2.92 48.24
CA ALA A 563 -12.42 3.32 49.02
C ALA A 563 -12.47 4.83 49.33
N GLN A 564 -12.18 5.19 50.57
CA GLN A 564 -12.02 6.59 50.97
C GLN A 564 -10.63 7.07 50.58
N MET A 565 -10.54 8.32 50.14
CA MET A 565 -9.30 8.99 49.79
C MET A 565 -8.78 9.71 51.02
N ARG A 566 -7.48 9.59 51.29
CA ARG A 566 -6.81 10.31 52.37
C ARG A 566 -6.22 11.60 51.80
N VAL A 567 -6.67 12.75 52.28
CA VAL A 567 -6.23 14.06 51.80
C VAL A 567 -5.66 14.89 52.95
N GLN A 568 -4.63 15.68 52.63
CA GLN A 568 -4.04 16.66 53.51
C GLN A 568 -4.45 18.07 53.06
N LEU A 569 -4.97 18.85 54.00
CA LEU A 569 -5.36 20.22 53.79
C LEU A 569 -4.44 21.12 54.60
N THR A 570 -3.82 22.11 53.96
CA THR A 570 -3.04 23.16 54.62
C THR A 570 -3.85 24.46 54.57
N ILE A 571 -4.24 24.98 55.74
CA ILE A 571 -5.15 26.13 55.88
C ILE A 571 -4.48 27.21 56.73
N PRO A 572 -4.50 28.50 56.36
CA PRO A 572 -4.03 29.57 57.23
C PRO A 572 -4.78 29.60 58.58
N ALA A 573 -4.06 29.76 59.69
CA ALA A 573 -4.63 29.64 61.05
C ALA A 573 -5.81 30.60 61.33
N LYS A 574 -5.83 31.76 60.67
CA LYS A 574 -6.90 32.77 60.75
C LYS A 574 -8.25 32.29 60.17
N ASP A 575 -8.22 31.38 59.20
CA ASP A 575 -9.40 30.92 58.44
C ASP A 575 -9.83 29.49 58.84
N ALA A 576 -8.97 28.77 59.56
CA ALA A 576 -9.14 27.38 59.99
C ALA A 576 -10.48 27.09 60.69
N LYS A 577 -10.87 27.93 61.66
CA LYS A 577 -12.11 27.72 62.43
C LYS A 577 -13.36 27.82 61.57
N LYS A 578 -13.38 28.78 60.65
CA LYS A 578 -14.50 29.04 59.73
C LYS A 578 -14.61 27.97 58.65
N PHE A 579 -13.46 27.50 58.14
CA PHE A 579 -13.41 26.39 57.19
C PHE A 579 -13.95 25.09 57.82
N LYS A 580 -13.54 24.76 59.05
CA LYS A 580 -14.00 23.54 59.75
C LYS A 580 -15.52 23.51 59.99
N GLU A 581 -16.11 24.65 60.33
CA GLU A 581 -17.58 24.76 60.49
C GLU A 581 -18.36 24.53 59.19
N LYS A 582 -17.78 24.89 58.04
CA LYS A 582 -18.39 24.66 56.71
C LYS A 582 -18.09 23.27 56.16
N MET A 583 -16.92 22.72 56.45
CA MET A 583 -16.52 21.39 56.04
C MET A 583 -17.45 20.31 56.63
N ASN A 584 -17.90 20.49 57.89
CA ASN A 584 -18.88 19.61 58.52
C ASN A 584 -20.29 19.64 57.88
N LYS A 585 -20.55 20.55 56.93
CA LYS A 585 -21.83 20.70 56.21
C LYS A 585 -21.79 20.17 54.78
N LEU A 586 -20.68 19.56 54.35
CA LEU A 586 -20.54 18.95 53.03
C LEU A 586 -21.46 17.72 52.88
N SER A 587 -21.74 17.37 51.62
CA SER A 587 -22.63 16.27 51.23
C SER A 587 -22.29 14.92 51.86
N ALA A 588 -21.01 14.66 52.14
CA ALA A 588 -20.55 13.69 53.12
C ALA A 588 -19.43 14.33 53.96
N ALA A 589 -19.55 14.27 55.29
CA ALA A 589 -18.61 14.93 56.19
C ALA A 589 -17.23 14.23 56.17
N PRO A 590 -16.14 14.94 55.87
CA PRO A 590 -14.77 14.41 55.99
C PRO A 590 -14.50 13.88 57.39
N ASN A 591 -13.94 12.67 57.50
CA ASN A 591 -13.51 12.12 58.79
C ASN A 591 -12.11 12.65 59.12
N ILE A 592 -11.99 13.46 60.18
CA ILE A 592 -10.71 14.08 60.57
C ILE A 592 -9.89 13.07 61.36
N GLU A 593 -8.69 12.75 60.86
CA GLU A 593 -7.77 11.82 61.50
C GLU A 593 -6.71 12.53 62.34
N ASN A 594 -6.16 13.63 61.82
CA ASN A 594 -5.10 14.38 62.48
C ASN A 594 -5.25 15.89 62.21
N GLU A 595 -4.96 16.68 63.23
CA GLU A 595 -5.01 18.15 63.21
C GLU A 595 -3.77 18.68 63.94
N GLU A 596 -2.91 19.40 63.22
CA GLU A 596 -1.69 19.99 63.76
C GLU A 596 -1.61 21.48 63.43
N PHE A 597 -1.25 22.30 64.43
CA PHE A 597 -1.01 23.73 64.26
C PHE A 597 0.47 24.02 64.08
N LEU A 598 0.86 24.42 62.88
CA LEU A 598 2.22 24.80 62.50
C LEU A 598 2.29 26.33 62.37
N GLY A 599 2.39 27.01 63.52
CA GLY A 599 2.59 28.45 63.61
C GLY A 599 1.50 29.28 62.92
N SER A 600 1.73 29.67 61.66
CA SER A 600 0.82 30.47 60.84
C SER A 600 -0.18 29.65 60.00
N SER A 601 -0.10 28.32 60.03
CA SER A 601 -0.97 27.40 59.28
C SER A 601 -1.43 26.21 60.13
N MET A 602 -2.55 25.62 59.76
CA MET A 602 -3.12 24.39 60.32
C MET A 602 -3.05 23.32 59.22
N GLN A 603 -2.49 22.16 59.55
CA GLN A 603 -2.57 20.97 58.71
C GLN A 603 -3.67 20.05 59.23
N LEU A 604 -4.49 19.57 58.30
CA LEU A 604 -5.62 18.71 58.58
C LEU A 604 -5.56 17.49 57.65
N ILE A 605 -5.41 16.29 58.22
CA ILE A 605 -5.49 15.04 57.48
C ILE A 605 -6.90 14.47 57.68
N CYS A 606 -7.59 14.20 56.58
CA CYS A 606 -8.93 13.64 56.62
C CYS A 606 -9.17 12.60 55.53
N SER A 607 -10.03 11.63 55.86
CA SER A 607 -10.56 10.65 54.93
C SER A 607 -11.87 11.14 54.34
N ILE A 608 -11.95 11.17 53.00
CA ILE A 608 -13.09 11.68 52.24
C ILE A 608 -13.57 10.69 51.18
N ASP A 609 -14.85 10.79 50.83
CA ASP A 609 -15.37 10.06 49.67
C ASP A 609 -14.91 10.77 48.37
N PRO A 610 -14.54 10.02 47.30
CA PRO A 610 -14.05 10.61 46.05
C PRO A 610 -14.99 11.65 45.40
N GLY A 611 -16.30 11.55 45.65
CA GLY A 611 -17.30 12.49 45.16
C GLY A 611 -17.22 13.89 45.81
N VAL A 612 -16.63 13.99 47.01
CA VAL A 612 -16.55 15.22 47.80
C VAL A 612 -15.27 16.01 47.51
N PHE A 613 -14.30 15.41 46.81
CA PHE A 613 -12.99 16.02 46.52
C PHE A 613 -13.09 17.41 45.88
N ARG A 614 -13.94 17.57 44.85
CA ARG A 614 -14.15 18.88 44.18
C ARG A 614 -14.84 19.89 45.08
N GLU A 615 -15.88 19.47 45.80
CA GLU A 615 -16.63 20.35 46.71
C GLU A 615 -15.72 20.88 47.84
N LEU A 616 -14.79 20.03 48.30
CA LEU A 616 -13.79 20.36 49.32
C LEU A 616 -12.71 21.33 48.80
N ASP A 617 -12.18 21.13 47.58
CA ASP A 617 -11.21 22.05 46.98
C ASP A 617 -11.82 23.43 46.71
N ASP A 618 -13.05 23.49 46.20
CA ASP A 618 -13.78 24.74 45.96
C ASP A 618 -14.07 25.49 47.27
N LEU A 619 -14.45 24.77 48.33
CA LEU A 619 -14.63 25.33 49.66
C LEU A 619 -13.31 25.88 50.22
N LEU A 620 -12.20 25.16 50.02
CA LEU A 620 -10.88 25.58 50.50
C LEU A 620 -10.43 26.85 49.80
N ARG A 621 -10.54 26.93 48.47
CA ARG A 621 -10.15 28.09 47.68
C ARG A 621 -10.98 29.32 48.01
N SER A 622 -12.30 29.15 48.17
CA SER A 622 -13.22 30.26 48.46
C SER A 622 -13.02 30.86 49.87
N GLU A 623 -12.82 30.04 50.90
CA GLU A 623 -12.64 30.54 52.27
C GLU A 623 -11.24 31.08 52.53
N THR A 624 -10.21 30.50 51.91
CA THR A 624 -8.81 30.92 52.10
C THR A 624 -8.34 31.98 51.10
N ARG A 625 -9.22 32.43 50.18
CA ARG A 625 -8.87 33.30 49.04
C ARG A 625 -7.68 32.77 48.23
N GLY A 626 -7.61 31.45 48.08
CA GLY A 626 -6.54 30.75 47.36
C GLY A 626 -5.23 30.53 48.15
N GLN A 627 -5.20 30.83 49.46
CA GLN A 627 -4.02 30.59 50.31
C GLN A 627 -3.96 29.17 50.91
N GLY A 628 -5.02 28.37 50.78
CA GLY A 628 -5.06 26.97 51.21
C GLY A 628 -4.57 26.01 50.12
N GLN A 629 -3.98 24.89 50.53
CA GLN A 629 -3.53 23.82 49.65
C GLN A 629 -4.19 22.50 50.02
N LEU A 630 -4.59 21.73 49.00
CA LEU A 630 -5.13 20.38 49.13
C LEU A 630 -4.19 19.41 48.42
N GLU A 631 -3.64 18.47 49.17
CA GLU A 631 -2.75 17.41 48.68
C GLU A 631 -3.41 16.04 48.88
N LEU A 632 -3.26 15.16 47.90
CA LEU A 632 -3.76 13.78 47.99
C LEU A 632 -2.65 12.91 48.58
N LEU A 633 -2.89 12.29 49.74
CA LEU A 633 -1.93 11.40 50.41
C LEU A 633 -2.06 9.94 49.94
N SER A 634 -3.29 9.43 49.82
CA SER A 634 -3.53 8.07 49.33
C SER A 634 -4.88 7.95 48.62
N LEU A 635 -4.91 7.11 47.57
CA LEU A 635 -6.12 6.74 46.82
C LEU A 635 -6.97 5.68 47.54
N MET A 636 -6.42 4.99 48.54
CA MET A 636 -7.11 4.03 49.39
C MET A 636 -6.57 4.08 50.82
N ASP A 637 -7.45 4.34 51.79
CA ASP A 637 -7.13 4.14 53.20
C ASP A 637 -7.25 2.65 53.54
N VAL A 638 -6.12 1.94 53.46
CA VAL A 638 -5.99 0.52 53.83
C VAL A 638 -5.37 0.47 55.23
N ALA A 639 -5.90 -0.36 56.13
CA ALA A 639 -5.37 -0.52 57.48
C ALA A 639 -3.87 -0.90 57.42
N GLU A 640 -3.02 -0.15 58.14
CA GLU A 640 -1.56 -0.37 58.21
C GLU A 640 -1.25 -1.82 58.57
N GLY A 641 -0.70 -2.54 57.59
CA GLY A 641 -0.39 -3.96 57.67
C GLY A 641 -0.26 -4.55 56.27
N ASP A 642 0.98 -4.51 55.76
CA ASP A 642 1.49 -5.11 54.52
C ASP A 642 1.44 -4.24 53.24
N GLU A 643 2.31 -3.23 53.16
CA GLU A 643 2.79 -2.63 51.88
C GLU A 643 3.73 -3.59 51.09
N ALA A 644 3.84 -4.87 51.47
CA ALA A 644 4.88 -5.77 50.95
C ALA A 644 4.45 -6.69 49.79
N LEU A 645 3.37 -6.39 49.04
CA LEU A 645 2.86 -7.29 48.00
C LEU A 645 2.70 -6.69 46.60
N ASN A 646 2.97 -5.39 46.40
CA ASN A 646 2.93 -4.78 45.06
C ASN A 646 4.28 -4.81 44.31
N ASP A 647 5.39 -5.15 44.97
CA ASP A 647 6.74 -5.18 44.37
C ASP A 647 7.16 -6.56 43.80
N LEU A 648 6.26 -7.56 43.77
CA LEU A 648 6.60 -8.93 43.32
C LEU A 648 6.14 -9.29 41.90
N ASN A 649 5.66 -8.33 41.11
CA ASN A 649 5.23 -8.57 39.72
C ASN A 649 6.11 -7.89 38.65
N GLU A 650 7.23 -7.24 39.00
CA GLU A 650 8.18 -6.67 38.01
C GLU A 650 9.48 -7.46 37.81
N GLU A 651 9.75 -8.52 38.58
CA GLU A 651 10.91 -9.39 38.35
C GLU A 651 10.48 -10.81 37.98
N LYS A 652 10.17 -11.03 36.69
CA LYS A 652 10.35 -12.32 35.98
C LYS A 652 9.99 -12.22 34.50
N THR A 653 10.94 -11.80 33.69
CA THR A 653 11.18 -12.36 32.34
C THR A 653 12.64 -12.10 31.96
N ASP A 654 13.53 -12.93 32.49
CA ASP A 654 14.80 -13.28 31.84
C ASP A 654 14.91 -14.81 31.99
N ASP A 655 14.51 -15.50 30.92
CA ASP A 655 15.09 -16.74 30.36
C ASP A 655 14.30 -17.17 29.12
#